data_AF-M0HN36-F1
#
_entry.id   AF-M0HN36-F1
#
_cell.length_a   1.000
_cell.length_b   1.000
_cell.length_c   1.000
_cell.angle_alpha   90.00
_cell.angle_beta   90.00
_cell.angle_gamma   90.00
#
_symmetry.space_group_name_H-M   'P 1'
#
loop_
_entity.id
_entity.type
_entity.pdbx_description
1 polymer ?
#
loop_
_entity_poly.entity_id
_entity_poly.type
_entity_poly.pdbx_seq_one_letter_code
_entity_poly.pdbx_strand_id
1 'polypeptide(L)'
;MGRTGPRLSDIVGAVSVDFDIETEQTQLWLVAAAVSLAVGLLVTWLAVDLFPYHTVNDDEGVYLIQAAMLLEGKLFLYPGQLAEAVRPWFFVVEETPSAPGGVQMYSKYSPVVPTMFALGLAVGLPNLVLGVVAAANTAFVYVLGADVFDRQTGIVAAGLLGFSPLFLINSATFLAYAPTTMLNLAFAVCYVRAARRDSSGYAVVAGSLVGLAFFARPYTAVLFALPFIAHSLWALGTAWRAGTGWAVFRRYLAIGLPGLAFVGVTLAYNAVVTGDPLEFPYMAFAPLDGVGFGYREILGYDLVYTPELGVETGVEALEMLVTQWGPMGWLGTVAAFVGLGFTVLRWWGHKTGTNLHGSKRRQAHGLGGRDRAFVELSDDALAAIVLGVFGSVFVGNVFFWGTHNGLRNGLIDLLGPFYHFDALVPLAVFAAAGLVGGLRVVRQRARGRFSPSETRGVVFAVALVVALVAGGVTLGAVDEPYDENRLRTENLESTYEPLLEAGFESPPLTPTGPSFSGEAAETENALVFHPDPYGDWSAHPFQTLRNDPGFDGRVIYAIDDGPEQDFTVLDATNRTPYRFAYQGSWTGAEDPVTSELTRLRVLSGERVTATTTLGAPEETRTVSVRVEAGGEYARYDVPMAENHTIDWEMTAEGVRVTNYPHAGGVRRVPIPEGASDVDLAVTYVGDFGETVTYRQTVSVERADGDVRAIWPPETRVCRLSLDCGSDGQWVGPDGDYVAGVSVETNATVAE
;
A
#
# COMPACT_ATOMS: atom_id res chain seq x y z
N MET A 1 46.31 37.33 43.63
CA MET A 1 46.36 36.23 42.62
C MET A 1 46.15 34.93 43.34
N GLY A 2 45.17 34.13 42.91
CA GLY A 2 44.85 32.83 43.52
C GLY A 2 43.35 32.52 43.55
N ARG A 3 42.68 32.57 42.39
CA ARG A 3 41.34 31.97 42.21
C ARG A 3 41.53 30.46 42.14
N THR A 4 41.13 29.73 43.19
CA THR A 4 40.93 28.29 43.13
C THR A 4 39.59 28.02 42.46
N GLY A 5 39.61 27.44 41.26
CA GLY A 5 38.41 26.98 40.56
C GLY A 5 37.72 25.82 41.30
N PRO A 6 36.44 25.55 40.99
CA PRO A 6 35.70 24.46 41.62
C PRO A 6 36.32 23.10 41.26
N ARG A 7 36.27 22.15 42.20
CA ARG A 7 36.76 20.79 42.01
C ARG A 7 35.81 20.03 41.08
N LEU A 8 36.34 19.15 40.23
CA LEU A 8 35.58 18.30 39.31
C LEU A 8 34.51 17.42 39.99
N SER A 9 34.59 17.20 41.31
CA SER A 9 33.57 16.49 42.09
C SER A 9 32.25 17.26 42.21
N ASP A 10 32.27 18.58 42.08
CA ASP A 10 31.09 19.43 42.28
C ASP A 10 30.25 19.57 40.98
N ILE A 11 30.79 19.13 39.84
CA ILE A 11 30.09 19.14 38.54
C ILE A 11 29.40 17.79 38.27
N VAL A 12 29.90 16.70 38.85
CA VAL A 12 29.34 15.34 38.65
C VAL A 12 28.12 15.07 39.56
N GLY A 13 27.88 15.88 40.59
CA GLY A 13 26.71 15.78 41.46
C GLY A 13 25.43 16.47 40.95
N ALA A 14 25.49 17.19 39.81
CA ALA A 14 24.38 18.02 39.32
C ALA A 14 23.52 17.36 38.22
N VAL A 15 23.80 16.10 37.84
CA VAL A 15 23.00 15.33 36.88
C VAL A 15 22.84 13.89 37.39
N SER A 16 22.37 13.72 38.63
CA SER A 16 21.64 12.50 38.98
C SER A 16 20.17 12.78 38.72
N VAL A 17 19.71 12.48 37.51
CA VAL A 17 18.27 12.35 37.24
C VAL A 17 17.83 11.08 37.95
N ASP A 18 17.44 11.25 39.21
CA ASP A 18 16.85 10.18 40.01
C ASP A 18 15.43 9.95 39.45
N PHE A 19 15.29 8.94 38.59
CA PHE A 19 13.97 8.46 38.19
C PHE A 19 13.38 7.77 39.41
N ASP A 20 12.61 8.53 40.18
CA ASP A 20 11.83 7.99 41.28
C ASP A 20 10.70 7.11 40.70
N ILE A 21 11.03 5.83 40.44
CA ILE A 21 10.17 4.77 39.87
C ILE A 21 9.09 4.33 40.89
N GLU A 22 8.98 4.99 42.04
CA GLU A 22 8.22 4.52 43.20
C GLU A 22 6.70 4.71 43.14
N THR A 23 6.15 5.48 42.19
CA THR A 23 4.68 5.60 42.04
C THR A 23 4.09 4.56 41.08
N GLU A 24 3.05 3.83 41.52
CA GLU A 24 2.23 2.89 40.73
C GLU A 24 1.79 3.48 39.36
N GLN A 25 1.61 4.81 39.30
CA GLN A 25 1.30 5.51 38.05
C GLN A 25 2.46 5.49 37.04
N THR A 26 3.70 5.73 37.49
CA THR A 26 4.90 5.70 36.66
C THR A 26 5.10 4.31 36.07
N GLN A 27 4.90 3.27 36.89
CA GLN A 27 5.01 1.88 36.45
C GLN A 27 4.00 1.54 35.35
N LEU A 28 2.73 1.94 35.49
CA LEU A 28 1.71 1.69 34.47
C LEU A 28 1.98 2.44 33.15
N TRP A 29 2.57 3.63 33.22
CA TRP A 29 3.02 4.35 32.01
C TRP A 29 4.17 3.65 31.32
N LEU A 30 5.16 3.16 32.08
CA LEU A 30 6.28 2.39 31.53
C LEU A 30 5.79 1.10 30.86
N VAL A 31 4.84 0.40 31.47
CA VAL A 31 4.22 -0.79 30.86
C VAL A 31 3.50 -0.43 29.56
N ALA A 32 2.71 0.65 29.54
CA ALA A 32 2.03 1.09 28.33
C ALA A 32 3.01 1.48 27.21
N ALA A 33 4.10 2.16 27.56
CA ALA A 33 5.17 2.51 26.62
C ALA A 33 5.88 1.26 26.09
N ALA A 34 6.20 0.29 26.96
CA ALA A 34 6.80 -0.97 26.57
C ALA A 34 5.89 -1.79 25.65
N VAL A 35 4.58 -1.87 25.94
CA VAL A 35 3.59 -2.54 25.07
C VAL A 35 3.53 -1.83 23.71
N SER A 36 3.44 -0.50 23.69
CA SER A 36 3.36 0.27 22.44
C SER A 36 4.63 0.09 21.59
N LEU A 37 5.81 0.11 22.23
CA LEU A 37 7.08 -0.14 21.56
C LEU A 37 7.17 -1.57 21.03
N ALA A 38 6.75 -2.56 21.82
CA ALA A 38 6.75 -3.96 21.37
C ALA A 38 5.85 -4.18 20.15
N VAL A 39 4.67 -3.56 20.12
CA VAL A 39 3.78 -3.60 18.95
C VAL A 39 4.42 -2.90 17.75
N GLY A 40 5.05 -1.73 17.94
CA GLY A 40 5.77 -1.05 16.86
C GLY A 40 6.94 -1.87 16.30
N LEU A 41 7.69 -2.55 17.17
CA LEU A 41 8.78 -3.44 16.77
C LEU A 41 8.25 -4.67 16.01
N LEU A 42 7.13 -5.25 16.45
CA LEU A 42 6.48 -6.36 15.75
C LEU A 42 6.04 -5.94 14.34
N VAL A 43 5.43 -4.76 14.20
CA VAL A 43 5.05 -4.21 12.89
C VAL A 43 6.26 -3.93 12.01
N THR A 44 7.35 -3.40 12.59
CA THR A 44 8.61 -3.19 11.84
C THR A 44 9.18 -4.51 11.35
N TRP A 45 9.14 -5.55 12.19
CA TRP A 45 9.58 -6.90 11.81
C TRP A 45 8.72 -7.45 10.67
N LEU A 46 7.38 -7.41 10.79
CA LEU A 46 6.46 -7.83 9.72
C LEU A 46 6.71 -7.07 8.42
N ALA A 47 6.97 -5.77 8.47
CA ALA A 47 7.21 -4.96 7.29
C ALA A 47 8.49 -5.37 6.53
N VAL A 48 9.48 -5.96 7.21
CA VAL A 48 10.75 -6.40 6.60
C VAL A 48 10.74 -7.89 6.27
N ASP A 49 10.04 -8.69 7.07
CA ASP A 49 9.98 -10.16 6.95
C ASP A 49 8.88 -10.60 5.98
N LEU A 50 7.67 -10.06 6.14
CA LEU A 50 6.49 -10.43 5.35
C LEU A 50 6.30 -9.55 4.11
N PHE A 51 6.80 -8.31 4.11
CA PHE A 51 6.62 -7.39 2.98
C PHE A 51 7.92 -6.76 2.45
N PRO A 52 9.03 -7.51 2.28
CA PRO A 52 10.27 -6.97 1.70
C PRO A 52 10.10 -6.46 0.26
N TYR A 53 9.11 -6.98 -0.46
CA TYR A 53 8.74 -6.63 -1.84
C TYR A 53 7.42 -5.84 -1.93
N HIS A 54 6.91 -5.35 -0.78
CA HIS A 54 5.56 -4.76 -0.62
C HIS A 54 4.41 -5.77 -0.85
N THR A 55 3.17 -5.36 -0.59
CA THR A 55 1.98 -6.19 -0.84
C THR A 55 1.56 -6.10 -2.30
N VAL A 56 0.66 -6.97 -2.74
CA VAL A 56 0.02 -6.87 -4.07
C VAL A 56 -0.94 -5.67 -4.22
N ASN A 57 -1.06 -4.81 -3.19
CA ASN A 57 -1.71 -3.53 -3.34
C ASN A 57 -0.68 -2.48 -3.78
N ASP A 58 -0.65 -2.20 -5.08
CA ASP A 58 0.33 -1.32 -5.71
C ASP A 58 0.21 0.17 -5.32
N ASP A 59 -0.80 0.53 -4.51
CA ASP A 59 -0.90 1.85 -3.87
C ASP A 59 0.35 2.20 -3.05
N GLU A 60 1.03 1.21 -2.46
CA GLU A 60 2.28 1.41 -1.71
C GLU A 60 3.35 2.09 -2.57
N GLY A 61 3.51 1.65 -3.83
CA GLY A 61 4.40 2.26 -4.81
C GLY A 61 4.06 3.73 -5.06
N VAL A 62 2.78 4.06 -5.16
CA VAL A 62 2.29 5.45 -5.38
C VAL A 62 2.70 6.35 -4.22
N TYR A 63 2.48 5.90 -2.98
CA TYR A 63 2.87 6.66 -1.79
C TYR A 63 4.38 6.84 -1.68
N LEU A 64 5.17 5.83 -2.06
CA LEU A 64 6.63 5.87 -2.04
C LEU A 64 7.22 6.78 -3.13
N ILE A 65 6.68 6.74 -4.35
CA ILE A 65 7.07 7.68 -5.43
C ILE A 65 6.75 9.12 -4.99
N GLN A 66 5.55 9.37 -4.46
CA GLN A 66 5.19 10.70 -3.96
C GLN A 66 6.08 11.12 -2.78
N ALA A 67 6.48 10.20 -1.90
CA ALA A 67 7.41 10.49 -0.81
C ALA A 67 8.80 10.90 -1.34
N ALA A 68 9.32 10.21 -2.36
CA ALA A 68 10.57 10.59 -3.03
C ALA A 68 10.45 11.96 -3.70
N MET A 69 9.34 12.25 -4.40
CA MET A 69 9.08 13.56 -4.99
C MET A 69 9.17 14.68 -3.94
N LEU A 70 8.55 14.48 -2.78
CA LEU A 70 8.54 15.48 -1.71
C LEU A 70 9.93 15.71 -1.10
N LEU A 71 10.79 14.69 -1.03
CA LEU A 71 12.19 14.85 -0.60
C LEU A 71 13.00 15.73 -1.57
N GLU A 72 12.66 15.68 -2.86
CA GLU A 72 13.26 16.54 -3.89
C GLU A 72 12.56 17.90 -4.03
N GLY A 73 11.52 18.17 -3.23
CA GLY A 73 10.75 19.41 -3.31
C GLY A 73 9.83 19.49 -4.54
N LYS A 74 9.47 18.35 -5.13
CA LYS A 74 8.61 18.23 -6.32
C LYS A 74 7.16 17.93 -5.92
N LEU A 75 6.23 18.55 -6.64
CA LEU A 75 4.80 18.20 -6.61
C LEU A 75 4.34 17.49 -7.90
N PHE A 76 5.12 17.63 -8.97
CA PHE A 76 4.85 17.04 -10.28
C PHE A 76 6.09 16.29 -10.77
N LEU A 77 5.85 15.23 -11.54
CA LEU A 77 6.86 14.58 -12.37
C LEU A 77 6.85 15.23 -13.76
N TYR A 78 8.02 15.31 -14.40
CA TYR A 78 8.19 15.89 -15.73
C TYR A 78 8.91 14.89 -16.64
N PRO A 79 8.19 13.89 -17.18
CA PRO A 79 8.80 12.81 -17.95
C PRO A 79 9.24 13.22 -19.36
N GLY A 80 8.74 14.34 -19.89
CA GLY A 80 9.04 14.78 -21.26
C GLY A 80 8.67 13.71 -22.28
N GLN A 81 9.63 13.32 -23.13
CA GLN A 81 9.43 12.30 -24.17
C GLN A 81 9.16 10.89 -23.61
N LEU A 82 9.44 10.65 -22.32
CA LEU A 82 9.22 9.36 -21.68
C LEU A 82 7.77 9.15 -21.20
N ALA A 83 6.89 10.15 -21.34
CA ALA A 83 5.59 10.19 -20.67
C ALA A 83 4.75 8.93 -20.83
N GLU A 84 4.71 8.35 -22.03
CA GLU A 84 3.92 7.14 -22.30
C GLU A 84 4.54 5.89 -21.68
N ALA A 85 5.87 5.79 -21.63
CA ALA A 85 6.58 4.60 -21.18
C ALA A 85 6.79 4.52 -19.66
N VAL A 86 6.71 5.65 -18.94
CA VAL A 86 7.07 5.72 -17.51
C VAL A 86 5.91 6.17 -16.62
N ARG A 87 4.69 6.20 -17.14
CA ARG A 87 3.48 6.65 -16.44
C ARG A 87 3.26 5.80 -15.17
N PRO A 88 3.46 6.34 -13.95
CA PRO A 88 3.30 5.53 -12.76
C PRO A 88 1.83 5.23 -12.45
N TRP A 89 1.59 4.09 -11.82
CA TRP A 89 0.28 3.72 -11.28
C TRP A 89 -0.40 4.85 -10.52
N PHE A 90 -1.67 5.13 -10.82
CA PHE A 90 -2.46 6.18 -10.15
C PHE A 90 -1.83 7.59 -10.22
N PHE A 91 -1.05 7.89 -11.26
CA PHE A 91 -0.71 9.27 -11.61
C PHE A 91 -1.63 9.79 -12.71
N VAL A 92 -2.12 11.02 -12.52
CA VAL A 92 -2.83 11.78 -13.55
C VAL A 92 -1.78 12.35 -14.50
N VAL A 93 -2.00 12.22 -15.80
CA VAL A 93 -1.17 12.81 -16.85
C VAL A 93 -1.86 14.07 -17.34
N GLU A 94 -1.13 15.17 -17.37
CA GLU A 94 -1.62 16.46 -17.84
C GLU A 94 -0.66 17.04 -18.88
N GLU A 95 -1.17 17.29 -20.08
CA GLU A 95 -0.47 18.05 -21.10
C GLU A 95 -0.63 19.55 -20.85
N THR A 96 0.48 20.25 -20.63
CA THR A 96 0.47 21.69 -20.41
C THR A 96 1.73 22.35 -20.97
N PRO A 97 1.60 23.44 -21.77
CA PRO A 97 2.76 24.17 -22.31
C PRO A 97 3.69 24.76 -21.24
N SER A 98 3.21 24.86 -20.00
CA SER A 98 3.99 25.38 -18.87
C SER A 98 4.92 24.34 -18.23
N ALA A 99 4.68 23.05 -18.47
CA ALA A 99 5.51 21.98 -17.97
C ALA A 99 6.78 21.81 -18.83
N PRO A 100 7.96 21.59 -18.22
CA PRO A 100 9.13 21.11 -18.95
C PRO A 100 8.80 19.85 -19.75
N GLY A 101 9.06 19.88 -21.06
CA GLY A 101 8.72 18.76 -21.96
C GLY A 101 7.23 18.65 -22.32
N GLY A 102 6.38 19.60 -21.91
CA GLY A 102 4.97 19.68 -22.30
C GLY A 102 4.02 18.77 -21.53
N VAL A 103 4.53 17.89 -20.67
CA VAL A 103 3.74 16.94 -19.88
C VAL A 103 4.16 17.02 -18.42
N GLN A 104 3.18 17.03 -17.51
CA GLN A 104 3.40 16.83 -16.09
C GLN A 104 2.50 15.71 -15.56
N MET A 105 2.95 15.06 -14.49
CA MET A 105 2.15 14.03 -13.81
C MET A 105 2.10 14.28 -12.31
N TYR A 106 0.98 13.93 -11.69
CA TYR A 106 0.81 14.05 -10.23
C TYR A 106 0.01 12.88 -9.67
N SER A 107 0.29 12.55 -8.40
CA SER A 107 -0.37 11.43 -7.72
C SER A 107 -1.86 11.69 -7.47
N LYS A 108 -2.67 10.63 -7.59
CA LYS A 108 -4.05 10.54 -7.10
C LYS A 108 -4.17 10.87 -5.60
N TYR A 109 -3.11 10.65 -4.82
CA TYR A 109 -3.11 10.78 -3.36
C TYR A 109 -2.61 12.14 -2.85
N SER A 110 -3.03 12.45 -1.62
CA SER A 110 -2.63 13.67 -0.91
C SER A 110 -1.23 13.53 -0.30
N PRO A 111 -0.49 14.64 -0.07
CA PRO A 111 0.92 14.57 0.28
C PRO A 111 1.18 14.28 1.77
N VAL A 112 0.15 14.27 2.63
CA VAL A 112 0.35 14.19 4.09
C VAL A 112 0.97 12.86 4.51
N VAL A 113 0.45 11.75 4.01
CA VAL A 113 0.97 10.41 4.31
C VAL A 113 2.33 10.17 3.64
N PRO A 114 2.52 10.46 2.34
CA PRO A 114 3.83 10.44 1.71
C PRO A 114 4.88 11.27 2.47
N THR A 115 4.51 12.43 3.04
CA THR A 115 5.43 13.23 3.88
C THR A 115 5.88 12.46 5.12
N MET A 116 5.01 11.65 5.73
CA MET A 116 5.42 10.79 6.85
C MET A 116 6.40 9.74 6.38
N PHE A 117 6.13 9.06 5.27
CA PHE A 117 7.03 8.04 4.71
C PHE A 117 8.37 8.61 4.27
N ALA A 118 8.37 9.83 3.71
CA ALA A 118 9.56 10.58 3.34
C ALA A 118 10.54 10.77 4.53
N LEU A 119 10.03 10.88 5.77
CA LEU A 119 10.90 10.93 6.95
C LEU A 119 11.70 9.63 7.16
N GLY A 120 11.07 8.48 6.88
CA GLY A 120 11.76 7.17 6.92
C GLY A 120 12.82 7.07 5.83
N LEU A 121 12.46 7.47 4.61
CA LEU A 121 13.38 7.51 3.46
C LEU A 121 14.58 8.43 3.70
N ALA A 122 14.35 9.61 4.28
CA ALA A 122 15.41 10.60 4.58
C ALA A 122 16.46 10.09 5.58
N VAL A 123 16.08 9.15 6.47
CA VAL A 123 16.98 8.55 7.48
C VAL A 123 17.55 7.21 7.00
N GLY A 124 17.16 6.74 5.81
CA GLY A 124 17.58 5.44 5.26
C GLY A 124 16.96 4.24 5.97
N LEU A 125 15.90 4.44 6.76
CA LEU A 125 15.17 3.38 7.47
C LEU A 125 13.66 3.51 7.22
N PRO A 126 13.20 3.26 5.98
CA PRO A 126 11.81 3.47 5.57
C PRO A 126 10.80 2.70 6.42
N ASN A 127 10.98 1.39 6.64
CA ASN A 127 10.03 0.57 7.40
C ASN A 127 9.95 0.97 8.90
N LEU A 128 10.97 1.67 9.43
CA LEU A 128 10.93 2.14 10.82
C LEU A 128 9.78 3.13 11.05
N VAL A 129 9.42 3.93 10.04
CA VAL A 129 8.30 4.86 10.16
C VAL A 129 6.98 4.14 10.42
N LEU A 130 6.79 2.96 9.82
CA LEU A 130 5.61 2.12 9.97
C LEU A 130 5.47 1.64 11.41
N GLY A 131 6.58 1.15 12.00
CA GLY A 131 6.65 0.80 13.41
C GLY A 131 6.40 1.97 14.37
N VAL A 132 6.92 3.15 14.06
CA VAL A 132 6.68 4.38 14.85
C VAL A 132 5.21 4.77 14.81
N VAL A 133 4.58 4.74 13.63
CA VAL A 133 3.15 4.99 13.46
C VAL A 133 2.31 3.97 14.23
N ALA A 134 2.67 2.68 14.17
CA ALA A 134 1.98 1.62 14.92
C ALA A 134 2.12 1.80 16.45
N ALA A 135 3.31 2.14 16.94
CA ALA A 135 3.55 2.45 18.34
C ALA A 135 2.73 3.67 18.80
N ALA A 136 2.63 4.71 17.96
CA ALA A 136 1.85 5.90 18.25
C ALA A 136 0.35 5.59 18.31
N ASN A 137 -0.20 4.84 17.34
CA ASN A 137 -1.57 4.34 17.38
C ASN A 137 -1.87 3.60 18.69
N THR A 138 -1.00 2.65 19.05
CA THR A 138 -1.12 1.84 20.27
C THR A 138 -1.08 2.70 21.54
N ALA A 139 -0.17 3.67 21.59
CA ALA A 139 -0.06 4.60 22.71
C ALA A 139 -1.30 5.50 22.85
N PHE A 140 -1.89 5.97 21.75
CA PHE A 140 -3.11 6.77 21.81
C PHE A 140 -4.35 5.94 22.17
N VAL A 141 -4.44 4.68 21.72
CA VAL A 141 -5.48 3.73 22.19
C VAL A 141 -5.34 3.48 23.69
N TYR A 142 -4.12 3.32 24.22
CA TYR A 142 -3.90 3.27 25.66
C TYR A 142 -4.48 4.50 26.37
N VAL A 143 -4.17 5.71 25.87
CA VAL A 143 -4.62 6.96 26.49
C VAL A 143 -6.15 7.05 26.48
N LEU A 144 -6.79 6.77 25.34
CA LEU A 144 -8.26 6.81 25.24
C LEU A 144 -8.92 5.75 26.12
N GLY A 145 -8.42 4.50 26.12
CA GLY A 145 -8.94 3.46 27.00
C GLY A 145 -8.80 3.80 28.48
N ALA A 146 -7.69 4.46 28.85
CA ALA A 146 -7.48 4.96 30.20
C ALA A 146 -8.40 6.13 30.57
N ASP A 147 -8.68 7.03 29.63
CA ASP A 147 -9.58 8.16 29.81
C ASP A 147 -11.06 7.75 29.89
N VAL A 148 -11.47 6.70 29.15
CA VAL A 148 -12.84 6.15 29.20
C VAL A 148 -13.07 5.36 30.49
N PHE A 149 -12.11 4.53 30.88
CA PHE A 149 -12.26 3.59 31.99
C PHE A 149 -11.20 3.80 33.09
N ASP A 150 -10.01 3.22 32.89
CA ASP A 150 -8.87 3.28 33.79
C ASP A 150 -7.59 2.76 33.11
N ARG A 151 -6.43 3.04 33.71
CA ARG A 151 -5.11 2.72 33.15
C ARG A 151 -4.89 1.24 32.85
N GLN A 152 -5.48 0.33 33.63
CA GLN A 152 -5.32 -1.11 33.38
C GLN A 152 -6.06 -1.50 32.11
N THR A 153 -7.30 -1.02 31.97
CA THR A 153 -8.08 -1.16 30.74
C THR A 153 -7.36 -0.55 29.55
N GLY A 154 -6.72 0.62 29.71
CA GLY A 154 -5.89 1.22 28.66
C GLY A 154 -4.73 0.32 28.21
N ILE A 155 -3.98 -0.29 29.14
CA ILE A 155 -2.86 -1.19 28.79
C ILE A 155 -3.37 -2.41 28.02
N VAL A 156 -4.49 -3.00 28.47
CA VAL A 156 -5.10 -4.14 27.79
C VAL A 156 -5.60 -3.74 26.41
N ALA A 157 -6.21 -2.56 26.24
CA ALA A 157 -6.67 -2.07 24.94
C ALA A 157 -5.52 -1.88 23.96
N ALA A 158 -4.39 -1.34 24.42
CA ALA A 158 -3.18 -1.20 23.63
C ALA A 158 -2.61 -2.56 23.20
N GLY A 159 -2.52 -3.51 24.12
CA GLY A 159 -2.10 -4.87 23.79
C GLY A 159 -3.04 -5.55 22.80
N LEU A 160 -4.36 -5.44 22.99
CA LEU A 160 -5.37 -6.01 22.11
C LEU A 160 -5.28 -5.47 20.68
N LEU A 161 -4.95 -4.19 20.50
CA LEU A 161 -4.72 -3.64 19.16
C LEU A 161 -3.61 -4.41 18.42
N GLY A 162 -2.52 -4.74 19.12
CA GLY A 162 -1.44 -5.58 18.60
C GLY A 162 -1.79 -7.07 18.41
N PHE A 163 -3.01 -7.50 18.78
CA PHE A 163 -3.55 -8.84 18.49
C PHE A 163 -4.62 -8.80 17.39
N SER A 164 -4.77 -7.69 16.66
CA SER A 164 -5.64 -7.60 15.49
C SER A 164 -4.82 -7.87 14.22
N PRO A 165 -5.16 -8.91 13.44
CA PRO A 165 -4.56 -9.14 12.13
C PRO A 165 -4.65 -7.90 11.23
N LEU A 166 -5.81 -7.22 11.25
CA LEU A 166 -6.05 -6.01 10.45
C LEU A 166 -5.06 -4.91 10.81
N PHE A 167 -4.84 -4.69 12.12
CA PHE A 167 -3.88 -3.70 12.59
C PHE A 167 -2.45 -4.07 12.18
N LEU A 168 -2.03 -5.31 12.42
CA LEU A 168 -0.65 -5.74 12.19
C LEU A 168 -0.28 -5.70 10.71
N ILE A 169 -1.11 -6.28 9.85
CA ILE A 169 -0.86 -6.36 8.40
C ILE A 169 -0.87 -4.95 7.80
N ASN A 170 -1.93 -4.16 7.98
CA ASN A 170 -2.02 -2.82 7.36
C ASN A 170 -1.08 -1.78 7.98
N SER A 171 -0.61 -1.98 9.22
CA SER A 171 0.41 -1.10 9.79
C SER A 171 1.81 -1.44 9.31
N ALA A 172 2.01 -2.63 8.72
CA ALA A 172 3.27 -3.09 8.16
C ALA A 172 3.45 -2.73 6.67
N THR A 173 2.52 -1.97 6.09
CA THR A 173 2.53 -1.54 4.69
C THR A 173 2.61 -0.02 4.56
N PHE A 174 3.05 0.46 3.40
CA PHE A 174 3.07 1.89 3.05
C PHE A 174 1.70 2.41 2.61
N LEU A 175 0.64 2.02 3.32
CA LEU A 175 -0.73 2.46 3.06
C LEU A 175 -1.16 3.56 4.04
N ALA A 176 -2.12 4.38 3.61
CA ALA A 176 -2.56 5.54 4.38
C ALA A 176 -3.48 5.26 5.57
N TYR A 177 -3.86 4.00 5.85
CA TYR A 177 -4.78 3.63 6.93
C TYR A 177 -4.20 3.96 8.31
N ALA A 178 -3.11 3.28 8.71
CA ALA A 178 -2.50 3.48 10.04
C ALA A 178 -1.99 4.91 10.29
N PRO A 179 -1.35 5.61 9.31
CA PRO A 179 -0.94 7.00 9.48
C PRO A 179 -2.11 7.97 9.72
N THR A 180 -3.22 7.79 9.00
CA THR A 180 -4.42 8.63 9.18
C THR A 180 -5.09 8.35 10.52
N THR A 181 -5.21 7.08 10.91
CA THR A 181 -5.74 6.70 12.23
C THR A 181 -4.90 7.27 13.37
N MET A 182 -3.57 7.35 13.21
CA MET A 182 -2.69 7.98 14.19
C MET A 182 -3.06 9.46 14.39
N LEU A 183 -3.29 10.21 13.31
CA LEU A 183 -3.72 11.62 13.37
C LEU A 183 -5.11 11.74 14.02
N ASN A 184 -6.06 10.88 13.64
CA ASN A 184 -7.41 10.83 14.21
C ASN A 184 -7.39 10.53 15.73
N LEU A 185 -6.59 9.58 16.16
CA LEU A 185 -6.40 9.22 17.57
C LEU A 185 -5.71 10.34 18.35
N ALA A 186 -4.68 10.97 17.78
CA ALA A 186 -4.02 12.12 18.39
C ALA A 186 -5.00 13.30 18.54
N PHE A 187 -5.85 13.53 17.54
CA PHE A 187 -6.98 14.46 17.61
C PHE A 187 -7.91 14.11 18.77
N ALA A 188 -8.40 12.87 18.86
CA ALA A 188 -9.31 12.43 19.92
C ALA A 188 -8.70 12.64 21.31
N VAL A 189 -7.44 12.27 21.50
CA VAL A 189 -6.71 12.46 22.76
C VAL A 189 -6.57 13.95 23.10
N CYS A 190 -6.23 14.80 22.13
CA CYS A 190 -6.13 16.25 22.35
C CYS A 190 -7.49 16.89 22.61
N TYR A 191 -8.55 16.43 21.94
CA TYR A 191 -9.93 16.84 22.18
C TYR A 191 -10.36 16.54 23.61
N VAL A 192 -10.12 15.31 24.09
CA VAL A 192 -10.42 14.90 25.47
C VAL A 192 -9.66 15.78 26.47
N ARG A 193 -8.37 16.03 26.23
CA ARG A 193 -7.55 16.89 27.10
C ARG A 193 -8.03 18.34 27.08
N ALA A 194 -8.42 18.87 25.93
CA ALA A 194 -8.96 20.22 25.81
C ALA A 194 -10.26 20.37 26.61
N ALA A 195 -11.16 19.39 26.53
CA ALA A 195 -12.42 19.38 27.26
C ALA A 195 -12.20 19.23 28.79
N ARG A 196 -11.41 18.22 29.20
CA ARG A 196 -11.20 17.86 30.62
C ARG A 196 -10.28 18.80 31.39
N ARG A 197 -9.35 19.49 30.71
CA ARG A 197 -8.39 20.42 31.33
C ARG A 197 -8.68 21.89 31.03
N ASP A 198 -9.73 22.17 30.27
CA ASP A 198 -10.05 23.52 29.79
C ASP A 198 -8.85 24.23 29.13
N SER A 199 -8.24 23.57 28.15
CA SER A 199 -7.02 24.05 27.53
C SER A 199 -7.23 24.41 26.07
N SER A 200 -7.05 25.69 25.74
CA SER A 200 -7.04 26.19 24.37
C SER A 200 -5.85 25.66 23.56
N GLY A 201 -4.70 25.39 24.20
CA GLY A 201 -3.53 24.81 23.53
C GLY A 201 -3.82 23.43 22.97
N TYR A 202 -4.39 22.53 23.79
CA TYR A 202 -4.83 21.22 23.31
C TYR A 202 -5.95 21.32 22.26
N ALA A 203 -6.83 22.32 22.36
CA ALA A 203 -7.86 22.57 21.34
C ALA A 203 -7.26 22.96 19.98
N VAL A 204 -6.27 23.86 19.97
CA VAL A 204 -5.56 24.23 18.73
C VAL A 204 -4.88 23.02 18.11
N VAL A 205 -4.16 22.24 18.91
CA VAL A 205 -3.49 21.01 18.44
C VAL A 205 -4.51 20.00 17.92
N ALA A 206 -5.64 19.80 18.60
CA ALA A 206 -6.71 18.92 18.13
C ALA A 206 -7.25 19.38 16.76
N GLY A 207 -7.51 20.68 16.59
CA GLY A 207 -7.93 21.27 15.32
C GLY A 207 -6.94 21.02 14.19
N SER A 208 -5.65 21.25 14.45
CA SER A 208 -4.59 21.00 13.46
C SER A 208 -4.49 19.52 13.08
N LEU A 209 -4.61 18.60 14.05
CA LEU A 209 -4.51 17.16 13.81
C LEU A 209 -5.68 16.62 12.98
N VAL A 210 -6.93 17.02 13.27
CA VAL A 210 -8.08 16.60 12.46
C VAL A 210 -8.07 17.25 11.08
N GLY A 211 -7.56 18.48 10.98
CA GLY A 211 -7.33 19.13 9.69
C GLY A 211 -6.27 18.44 8.84
N LEU A 212 -5.16 18.00 9.44
CA LEU A 212 -4.15 17.17 8.79
C LEU A 212 -4.70 15.80 8.40
N ALA A 213 -5.50 15.17 9.25
CA ALA A 213 -6.17 13.91 8.92
C ALA A 213 -7.13 14.08 7.75
N PHE A 214 -7.87 15.20 7.70
CA PHE A 214 -8.72 15.55 6.56
C PHE A 214 -7.89 15.73 5.28
N PHE A 215 -6.75 16.43 5.36
CA PHE A 215 -5.88 16.59 4.20
C PHE A 215 -5.31 15.24 3.74
N ALA A 216 -4.96 14.34 4.66
CA ALA A 216 -4.52 12.98 4.37
C ALA A 216 -5.61 12.17 3.67
N ARG A 217 -6.76 11.99 4.32
CA ARG A 217 -7.90 11.20 3.83
C ARG A 217 -9.21 11.86 4.27
N PRO A 218 -9.82 12.71 3.41
CA PRO A 218 -10.97 13.52 3.80
C PRO A 218 -12.14 12.71 4.34
N TYR A 219 -12.50 11.63 3.65
CA TYR A 219 -13.65 10.82 3.99
C TYR A 219 -13.49 10.11 5.34
N THR A 220 -12.37 9.41 5.53
CA THR A 220 -12.02 8.72 6.77
C THR A 220 -11.98 9.67 7.97
N ALA A 221 -11.33 10.84 7.82
CA ALA A 221 -11.23 11.83 8.90
C ALA A 221 -12.61 12.38 9.29
N VAL A 222 -13.50 12.62 8.32
CA VAL A 222 -14.88 13.06 8.60
C VAL A 222 -15.63 11.98 9.35
N LEU A 223 -15.61 10.72 8.89
CA LEU A 223 -16.29 9.62 9.58
C LEU A 223 -15.81 9.48 11.03
N PHE A 224 -14.51 9.58 11.28
CA PHE A 224 -13.96 9.52 12.63
C PHE A 224 -14.38 10.73 13.49
N ALA A 225 -14.40 11.94 12.92
CA ALA A 225 -14.70 13.17 13.64
C ALA A 225 -16.20 13.38 13.93
N LEU A 226 -17.11 12.76 13.16
CA LEU A 226 -18.56 12.94 13.29
C LEU A 226 -19.11 12.79 14.73
N PRO A 227 -18.76 11.74 15.50
CA PRO A 227 -19.19 11.62 16.90
C PRO A 227 -18.67 12.75 17.80
N PHE A 228 -17.46 13.26 17.55
CA PHE A 228 -16.89 14.39 18.29
C PHE A 228 -17.57 15.71 17.92
N ILE A 229 -17.97 15.89 16.65
CA ILE A 229 -18.75 17.03 16.20
C ILE A 229 -20.13 17.01 16.86
N ALA A 230 -20.81 15.87 16.84
CA ALA A 230 -22.12 15.69 17.49
C ALA A 230 -22.04 16.00 19.00
N HIS A 231 -21.02 15.49 19.69
CA HIS A 231 -20.76 15.84 21.08
C HIS A 231 -20.51 17.34 21.26
N SER A 232 -19.69 17.97 20.41
CA SER A 232 -19.37 19.39 20.52
C SER A 232 -20.61 20.27 20.39
N LEU A 233 -21.51 19.95 19.46
CA LEU A 233 -22.79 20.64 19.28
C LEU A 233 -23.71 20.46 20.51
N TRP A 234 -23.81 19.23 21.03
CA TRP A 234 -24.57 18.94 22.23
C TRP A 234 -24.02 19.66 23.46
N ALA A 235 -22.71 19.61 23.67
CA ALA A 235 -22.00 20.24 24.77
C ALA A 235 -22.12 21.77 24.72
N LEU A 236 -22.07 22.37 23.53
CA LEU A 236 -22.29 23.81 23.36
C LEU A 236 -23.73 24.19 23.74
N GLY A 237 -24.72 23.47 23.21
CA GLY A 237 -26.14 23.76 23.49
C GLY A 237 -26.50 23.60 24.97
N THR A 238 -25.90 22.62 25.65
CA THR A 238 -26.06 22.41 27.11
C THR A 238 -25.32 23.47 27.92
N ALA A 239 -24.10 23.85 27.53
CA ALA A 239 -23.33 24.91 28.17
C ALA A 239 -24.02 26.28 28.10
N TRP A 240 -24.68 26.61 26.98
CA TRP A 240 -25.49 27.82 26.86
C TRP A 240 -26.63 27.85 27.87
N ARG A 241 -27.37 26.74 28.01
CA ARG A 241 -28.44 26.61 29.02
C ARG A 241 -27.91 26.71 30.45
N ALA A 242 -26.67 26.27 30.69
CA ALA A 242 -26.00 26.32 31.97
C ALA A 242 -25.22 27.63 32.24
N GLY A 243 -25.24 28.61 31.33
CA GLY A 243 -24.56 29.90 31.48
C GLY A 243 -23.03 29.87 31.31
N THR A 244 -22.48 28.79 30.75
CA THR A 244 -21.02 28.61 30.48
C THR A 244 -20.68 28.56 28.99
N GLY A 245 -21.66 28.86 28.12
CA GLY A 245 -21.55 28.71 26.66
C GLY A 245 -20.34 29.39 26.03
N TRP A 246 -19.91 30.57 26.51
CA TRP A 246 -18.78 31.29 25.93
C TRP A 246 -17.43 30.57 26.10
N ALA A 247 -17.18 29.93 27.23
CA ALA A 247 -15.94 29.20 27.46
C ALA A 247 -15.86 27.98 26.52
N VAL A 248 -16.97 27.24 26.43
CA VAL A 248 -17.10 26.08 25.54
C VAL A 248 -17.00 26.50 24.07
N PHE A 249 -17.65 27.59 23.69
CA PHE A 249 -17.58 28.18 22.36
C PHE A 249 -16.14 28.54 21.98
N ARG A 250 -15.41 29.24 22.85
CA ARG A 250 -13.99 29.60 22.59
C ARG A 250 -13.11 28.39 22.36
N ARG A 251 -13.32 27.30 23.11
CA ARG A 251 -12.56 26.06 22.91
C ARG A 251 -12.89 25.39 21.58
N TYR A 252 -14.17 25.30 21.22
CA TYR A 252 -14.56 24.72 19.93
C TYR A 252 -14.17 25.60 18.74
N LEU A 253 -14.13 26.92 18.92
CA LEU A 253 -13.54 27.82 17.94
C LEU A 253 -12.03 27.57 17.81
N ALA A 254 -11.32 27.34 18.92
CA ALA A 254 -9.91 26.99 18.92
C ALA A 254 -9.61 25.62 18.28
N ILE A 255 -10.58 24.69 18.19
CA ILE A 255 -10.50 23.47 17.40
C ILE A 255 -10.86 23.75 15.92
N GLY A 256 -11.97 24.45 15.70
CA GLY A 256 -12.54 24.67 14.38
C GLY A 256 -11.66 25.54 13.48
N LEU A 257 -11.04 26.61 14.01
CA LEU A 257 -10.24 27.52 13.18
C LEU A 257 -8.99 26.84 12.59
N PRO A 258 -8.14 26.12 13.36
CA PRO A 258 -7.02 25.39 12.77
C PRO A 258 -7.48 24.26 11.84
N GLY A 259 -8.57 23.55 12.16
CA GLY A 259 -9.14 22.53 11.28
C GLY A 259 -9.54 23.10 9.92
N LEU A 260 -10.29 24.21 9.92
CA LEU A 260 -10.68 24.94 8.70
C LEU A 260 -9.47 25.52 7.96
N ALA A 261 -8.41 25.94 8.66
CA ALA A 261 -7.18 26.41 8.02
C ALA A 261 -6.54 25.29 7.19
N PHE A 262 -6.47 24.06 7.71
CA PHE A 262 -5.96 22.91 6.96
C PHE A 262 -6.90 22.47 5.83
N VAL A 263 -8.22 22.60 5.99
CA VAL A 263 -9.14 22.47 4.84
C VAL A 263 -8.77 23.49 3.76
N GLY A 264 -8.48 24.73 4.13
CA GLY A 264 -7.97 25.75 3.21
C GLY A 264 -6.65 25.35 2.53
N VAL A 265 -5.73 24.72 3.26
CA VAL A 265 -4.47 24.17 2.69
C VAL A 265 -4.76 23.04 1.69
N THR A 266 -5.71 22.16 1.99
CA THR A 266 -6.15 21.10 1.06
C THR A 266 -6.72 21.69 -0.23
N LEU A 267 -7.60 22.69 -0.12
CA LEU A 267 -8.16 23.37 -1.30
C LEU A 267 -7.08 24.11 -2.09
N ALA A 268 -6.10 24.72 -1.41
CA ALA A 268 -4.97 25.35 -2.07
C ALA A 268 -4.07 24.34 -2.80
N TYR A 269 -3.85 23.17 -2.21
CA TYR A 269 -3.13 22.06 -2.84
C TYR A 269 -3.86 21.58 -4.09
N ASN A 270 -5.18 21.35 -4.01
CA ASN A 270 -5.99 20.99 -5.17
C ASN A 270 -5.89 22.05 -6.28
N ALA A 271 -6.06 23.33 -5.95
CA ALA A 271 -5.94 24.42 -6.93
C ALA A 271 -4.57 24.46 -7.63
N VAL A 272 -3.49 24.02 -6.95
CA VAL A 272 -2.16 23.90 -7.55
C VAL A 272 -2.05 22.67 -8.44
N VAL A 273 -2.52 21.52 -7.96
CA VAL A 273 -2.26 20.22 -8.59
C VAL A 273 -3.25 19.87 -9.70
N THR A 274 -4.53 20.22 -9.53
CA THR A 274 -5.61 19.92 -10.50
C THR A 274 -6.11 21.16 -11.23
N GLY A 275 -5.72 22.36 -10.80
CA GLY A 275 -6.20 23.62 -11.34
C GLY A 275 -7.57 24.08 -10.79
N ASP A 276 -8.30 23.24 -10.05
CA ASP A 276 -9.56 23.59 -9.37
C ASP A 276 -9.48 23.26 -7.87
N PRO A 277 -9.71 24.23 -6.95
CA PRO A 277 -9.70 23.97 -5.52
C PRO A 277 -10.68 22.86 -5.06
N LEU A 278 -11.78 22.64 -5.78
CA LEU A 278 -12.81 21.66 -5.43
C LEU A 278 -12.60 20.30 -6.12
N GLU A 279 -11.68 20.22 -7.08
CA GLU A 279 -11.32 18.96 -7.73
C GLU A 279 -10.14 18.33 -7.01
N PHE A 280 -10.41 17.28 -6.22
CA PHE A 280 -9.36 16.52 -5.57
C PHE A 280 -8.62 15.66 -6.59
N PRO A 281 -7.30 15.43 -6.46
CA PRO A 281 -6.54 14.60 -7.40
C PRO A 281 -7.16 13.21 -7.62
N TYR A 282 -7.74 12.64 -6.56
CA TYR A 282 -8.49 11.39 -6.63
C TYR A 282 -9.68 11.44 -7.59
N MET A 283 -10.43 12.54 -7.61
CA MET A 283 -11.55 12.74 -8.53
C MET A 283 -11.08 13.06 -9.95
N ALA A 284 -9.98 13.82 -10.10
CA ALA A 284 -9.38 14.08 -11.40
C ALA A 284 -8.92 12.77 -12.09
N PHE A 285 -8.40 11.82 -11.31
CA PHE A 285 -8.01 10.50 -11.82
C PHE A 285 -9.21 9.64 -12.24
N ALA A 286 -10.23 9.53 -11.37
CA ALA A 286 -11.41 8.71 -11.63
C ALA A 286 -12.68 9.42 -11.10
N PRO A 287 -13.39 10.20 -11.94
CA PRO A 287 -14.51 11.02 -11.50
C PRO A 287 -15.68 10.24 -10.90
N LEU A 288 -15.86 8.98 -11.32
CA LEU A 288 -16.93 8.09 -10.85
C LEU A 288 -16.53 7.20 -9.68
N ASP A 289 -15.26 7.21 -9.26
CA ASP A 289 -14.71 6.41 -8.15
C ASP A 289 -15.03 6.99 -6.76
N GLY A 290 -16.19 7.63 -6.62
CA GLY A 290 -16.54 8.45 -5.44
C GLY A 290 -17.47 7.80 -4.43
N VAL A 291 -17.78 8.56 -3.38
CA VAL A 291 -18.80 8.22 -2.37
C VAL A 291 -20.21 8.41 -2.95
N GLY A 292 -21.12 7.49 -2.61
CA GLY A 292 -22.55 7.53 -2.90
C GLY A 292 -23.02 6.39 -3.80
N PHE A 293 -24.33 6.32 -4.05
CA PHE A 293 -24.95 5.32 -4.91
C PHE A 293 -25.09 5.79 -6.36
N GLY A 294 -25.26 4.86 -7.29
CA GLY A 294 -25.42 5.12 -8.73
C GLY A 294 -24.36 4.40 -9.56
N TYR A 295 -24.22 4.82 -10.82
CA TYR A 295 -23.18 4.30 -11.71
C TYR A 295 -21.80 4.67 -11.18
N ARG A 296 -20.92 3.66 -11.05
CA ARG A 296 -19.57 3.76 -10.54
C ARG A 296 -18.62 3.08 -11.50
N GLU A 297 -17.44 3.66 -11.66
CA GLU A 297 -16.45 3.17 -12.62
C GLU A 297 -15.05 3.56 -12.16
N ILE A 298 -14.11 2.63 -12.29
CA ILE A 298 -12.67 2.86 -12.24
C ILE A 298 -11.95 1.85 -13.12
N LEU A 299 -11.04 2.32 -13.99
CA LEU A 299 -10.12 1.48 -14.76
C LEU A 299 -10.80 0.30 -15.49
N GLY A 300 -11.88 0.58 -16.22
CA GLY A 300 -12.62 -0.42 -17.00
C GLY A 300 -13.50 -1.37 -16.18
N TYR A 301 -13.54 -1.23 -14.85
CA TYR A 301 -14.52 -1.88 -13.99
C TYR A 301 -15.67 -0.92 -13.66
N ASP A 302 -16.88 -1.27 -14.09
CA ASP A 302 -18.09 -0.48 -13.83
C ASP A 302 -19.25 -1.31 -13.27
N LEU A 303 -20.10 -0.65 -12.49
CA LEU A 303 -21.37 -1.21 -11.99
C LEU A 303 -22.35 -0.13 -11.55
N VAL A 304 -23.59 -0.53 -11.25
CA VAL A 304 -24.55 0.31 -10.54
C VAL A 304 -24.53 -0.04 -9.06
N TYR A 305 -23.95 0.85 -8.23
CA TYR A 305 -23.82 0.64 -6.80
C TYR A 305 -25.11 1.05 -6.09
N THR A 306 -25.86 0.07 -5.60
CA THR A 306 -27.16 0.29 -4.94
C THR A 306 -27.05 0.31 -3.42
N PRO A 307 -28.04 0.90 -2.70
CA PRO A 307 -28.10 0.80 -1.24
C PRO A 307 -28.07 -0.63 -0.71
N GLU A 308 -28.74 -1.56 -1.40
CA GLU A 308 -28.76 -2.97 -1.03
C GLU A 308 -27.36 -3.58 -1.11
N LEU A 309 -26.65 -3.34 -2.21
CA LEU A 309 -25.28 -3.82 -2.41
C LEU A 309 -24.32 -3.22 -1.39
N GLY A 310 -24.48 -1.94 -1.06
CA GLY A 310 -23.66 -1.28 -0.05
C GLY A 310 -23.88 -1.83 1.36
N VAL A 311 -25.12 -2.18 1.71
CA VAL A 311 -25.42 -2.83 2.99
C VAL A 311 -24.87 -4.26 3.01
N GLU A 312 -25.03 -5.03 1.94
CA GLU A 312 -24.48 -6.40 1.81
C GLU A 312 -22.95 -6.39 2.00
N THR A 313 -22.27 -5.53 1.26
CA THR A 313 -20.82 -5.30 1.36
C THR A 313 -20.40 -4.89 2.78
N GLY A 314 -21.18 -4.01 3.42
CA GLY A 314 -20.91 -3.56 4.79
C GLY A 314 -21.11 -4.66 5.84
N VAL A 315 -22.07 -5.57 5.63
CA VAL A 315 -22.30 -6.74 6.50
C VAL A 315 -21.15 -7.73 6.38
N GLU A 316 -20.68 -7.99 5.16
CA GLU A 316 -19.53 -8.87 4.91
C GLU A 316 -18.26 -8.31 5.56
N ALA A 317 -17.96 -7.02 5.36
CA ALA A 317 -16.83 -6.37 6.03
C ALA A 317 -16.95 -6.38 7.57
N LEU A 318 -18.18 -6.26 8.10
CA LEU A 318 -18.43 -6.36 9.54
C LEU A 318 -18.16 -7.77 10.04
N GLU A 319 -18.63 -8.79 9.32
CA GLU A 319 -18.43 -10.19 9.66
C GLU A 319 -16.94 -10.54 9.70
N MET A 320 -16.19 -10.17 8.65
CA MET A 320 -14.73 -10.30 8.60
C MET A 320 -14.06 -9.63 9.82
N LEU A 321 -14.43 -8.39 10.13
CA LEU A 321 -13.87 -7.65 11.26
C LEU A 321 -14.16 -8.32 12.61
N VAL A 322 -15.40 -8.75 12.85
CA VAL A 322 -15.80 -9.24 14.18
C VAL A 322 -15.47 -10.71 14.42
N THR A 323 -15.13 -11.47 13.38
CA THR A 323 -14.82 -12.91 13.49
C THR A 323 -13.33 -13.21 13.39
N GLN A 324 -12.61 -12.57 12.46
CA GLN A 324 -11.24 -12.90 12.11
C GLN A 324 -10.29 -11.71 12.32
N TRP A 325 -10.60 -10.57 11.70
CA TRP A 325 -9.65 -9.47 11.51
C TRP A 325 -9.51 -8.52 12.72
N GLY A 326 -10.46 -8.58 13.66
CA GLY A 326 -10.45 -7.83 14.91
C GLY A 326 -9.49 -8.39 15.97
N PRO A 327 -9.33 -7.69 17.11
CA PRO A 327 -8.45 -8.13 18.19
C PRO A 327 -8.95 -9.46 18.77
N MET A 328 -8.12 -10.51 18.79
CA MET A 328 -8.51 -11.86 19.23
C MET A 328 -9.70 -12.48 18.46
N GLY A 329 -9.93 -12.09 17.20
CA GLY A 329 -11.05 -12.58 16.39
C GLY A 329 -12.40 -12.47 17.11
N TRP A 330 -13.24 -13.50 17.00
CA TRP A 330 -14.58 -13.54 17.61
C TRP A 330 -14.57 -13.41 19.15
N LEU A 331 -13.51 -13.84 19.84
CA LEU A 331 -13.42 -13.73 21.30
C LEU A 331 -13.32 -12.27 21.75
N GLY A 332 -12.57 -11.43 21.02
CA GLY A 332 -12.49 -10.01 21.31
C GLY A 332 -13.81 -9.31 21.10
N THR A 333 -14.59 -9.70 20.09
CA THR A 333 -15.96 -9.22 19.86
C THR A 333 -16.87 -9.55 21.04
N VAL A 334 -16.84 -10.80 21.53
CA VAL A 334 -17.60 -11.19 22.73
C VAL A 334 -17.17 -10.36 23.94
N ALA A 335 -15.86 -10.19 24.14
CA ALA A 335 -15.35 -9.33 25.20
C ALA A 335 -15.81 -7.87 25.04
N ALA A 336 -15.89 -7.35 23.82
CA ALA A 336 -16.36 -5.99 23.56
C ALA A 336 -17.84 -5.83 23.92
N PHE A 337 -18.71 -6.80 23.57
CA PHE A 337 -20.10 -6.80 24.02
C PHE A 337 -20.24 -6.86 25.55
N VAL A 338 -19.40 -7.65 26.22
CA VAL A 338 -19.36 -7.68 27.69
C VAL A 338 -18.93 -6.32 28.27
N GLY A 339 -17.91 -5.68 27.67
CA GLY A 339 -17.46 -4.34 28.04
C GLY A 339 -18.53 -3.26 27.83
N LEU A 340 -19.28 -3.34 26.73
CA LEU A 340 -20.45 -2.51 26.48
C LEU A 340 -21.53 -2.73 27.55
N GLY A 341 -21.81 -3.98 27.92
CA GLY A 341 -22.71 -4.31 29.02
C GLY A 341 -22.28 -3.67 30.35
N PHE A 342 -21.01 -3.75 30.72
CA PHE A 342 -20.49 -3.07 31.90
C PHE A 342 -20.62 -1.55 31.81
N THR A 343 -20.43 -0.98 30.63
CA THR A 343 -20.57 0.46 30.38
C THR A 343 -22.01 0.91 30.57
N VAL A 344 -22.98 0.17 30.03
CA VAL A 344 -24.42 0.44 30.19
C VAL A 344 -24.85 0.30 31.65
N LEU A 345 -24.38 -0.74 32.35
CA LEU A 345 -24.66 -0.93 33.78
C LEU A 345 -24.09 0.22 34.62
N ARG A 346 -22.87 0.68 34.32
CA ARG A 346 -22.25 1.83 34.97
C ARG A 346 -23.08 3.10 34.77
N TRP A 347 -23.44 3.39 33.52
CA TRP A 347 -24.27 4.54 33.16
C TRP A 347 -25.64 4.51 33.86
N TRP A 348 -26.29 3.34 33.89
CA TRP A 348 -27.58 3.16 34.55
C TRP A 348 -27.47 3.35 36.07
N GLY A 349 -26.38 2.87 36.69
CA GLY A 349 -26.08 3.09 38.10
C GLY A 349 -25.85 4.57 38.45
N HIS A 350 -25.22 5.33 37.55
CA HIS A 350 -25.08 6.79 37.70
C HIS A 350 -26.44 7.50 37.59
N LYS A 351 -27.28 7.12 36.63
CA LYS A 351 -28.62 7.69 36.44
C LYS A 351 -29.59 7.40 37.58
N THR A 352 -29.53 6.19 38.16
CA THR A 352 -30.45 5.73 39.22
C THR A 352 -29.99 6.10 40.63
N GLY A 353 -28.79 6.64 40.79
CA GLY A 353 -28.24 7.01 42.10
C GLY A 353 -27.85 5.82 42.98
N THR A 354 -27.82 4.60 42.44
CA THR A 354 -27.51 3.37 43.19
C THR A 354 -26.01 3.25 43.52
N ASN A 355 -25.14 3.94 42.78
CA ASN A 355 -23.68 3.96 42.97
C ASN A 355 -23.16 5.23 43.70
N LEU A 356 -23.82 5.64 44.79
CA LEU A 356 -23.43 6.84 45.57
C LEU A 356 -22.15 6.67 46.43
N HIS A 357 -21.60 5.46 46.57
CA HIS A 357 -20.44 5.19 47.46
C HIS A 357 -19.06 5.48 46.83
N GLY A 358 -18.99 5.99 45.59
CA GLY A 358 -17.73 6.35 44.93
C GLY A 358 -17.70 7.75 44.27
N SER A 359 -18.81 8.49 44.29
CA SER A 359 -18.98 9.69 43.45
C SER A 359 -18.11 10.89 43.85
N LYS A 360 -17.60 10.93 45.09
CA LYS A 360 -16.86 12.09 45.61
C LYS A 360 -15.46 12.30 45.03
N ARG A 361 -14.87 11.34 44.29
CA ARG A 361 -13.46 11.43 43.85
C ARG A 361 -13.23 11.60 42.34
N ARG A 362 -14.27 11.54 41.50
CA ARG A 362 -14.14 11.63 40.03
C ARG A 362 -14.90 12.80 39.38
N GLN A 363 -15.45 13.71 40.19
CA GLN A 363 -16.35 14.78 39.74
C GLN A 363 -15.64 16.08 39.31
N ALA A 364 -14.34 16.08 39.04
CA ALA A 364 -13.58 17.30 38.76
C ALA A 364 -12.68 17.16 37.52
N HIS A 365 -13.28 17.15 36.33
CA HIS A 365 -12.56 17.36 35.07
C HIS A 365 -13.40 18.31 34.18
N GLY A 366 -12.89 19.53 33.98
CA GLY A 366 -13.55 20.66 33.31
C GLY A 366 -13.64 21.90 34.21
N LEU A 367 -14.01 23.06 33.62
CA LEU A 367 -14.30 24.32 34.32
C LEU A 367 -15.43 24.14 35.34
N GLY A 368 -15.11 23.65 36.53
CA GLY A 368 -16.10 23.36 37.56
C GLY A 368 -15.50 23.28 38.94
N GLY A 369 -15.62 24.35 39.71
CA GLY A 369 -15.57 24.26 41.17
C GLY A 369 -16.69 23.36 41.71
N ARG A 370 -16.59 22.97 42.99
CA ARG A 370 -17.44 21.99 43.69
C ARG A 370 -18.97 22.18 43.60
N ASP A 371 -19.47 23.28 43.04
CA ASP A 371 -20.86 23.73 43.13
C ASP A 371 -21.60 23.95 41.78
N ARG A 372 -21.21 23.34 40.66
CA ARG A 372 -21.99 23.44 39.39
C ARG A 372 -22.33 22.10 38.70
N ALA A 373 -23.50 22.09 38.06
CA ALA A 373 -24.24 20.92 37.54
C ALA A 373 -23.85 20.42 36.14
N PHE A 374 -22.94 21.10 35.41
CA PHE A 374 -22.59 20.74 34.03
C PHE A 374 -21.17 20.16 33.96
N VAL A 375 -21.08 18.88 33.57
CA VAL A 375 -19.83 18.21 33.21
C VAL A 375 -19.84 18.06 31.70
N GLU A 376 -18.94 18.76 31.04
CA GLU A 376 -18.91 18.81 29.58
C GLU A 376 -18.62 17.46 28.94
N LEU A 377 -17.56 16.79 29.38
CA LEU A 377 -17.14 15.50 28.85
C LEU A 377 -16.95 14.49 29.99
N SER A 378 -18.03 13.82 30.36
CA SER A 378 -17.99 12.71 31.33
C SER A 378 -17.36 11.45 30.70
N ASP A 379 -16.99 10.49 31.55
CA ASP A 379 -16.50 9.18 31.09
C ASP A 379 -17.56 8.43 30.25
N ASP A 380 -18.85 8.59 30.57
CA ASP A 380 -19.95 7.97 29.80
C ASP A 380 -20.16 8.66 28.46
N ALA A 381 -20.02 9.99 28.40
CA ALA A 381 -20.07 10.74 27.15
C ALA A 381 -18.90 10.34 26.25
N LEU A 382 -17.69 10.21 26.81
CA LEU A 382 -16.53 9.75 26.05
C LEU A 382 -16.69 8.31 25.56
N ALA A 383 -17.23 7.40 26.37
CA ALA A 383 -17.54 6.05 25.92
C ALA A 383 -18.53 6.05 24.74
N ALA A 384 -19.56 6.91 24.79
CA ALA A 384 -20.52 7.05 23.70
C ALA A 384 -19.89 7.63 22.41
N ILE A 385 -18.97 8.59 22.53
CA ILE A 385 -18.23 9.13 21.38
C ILE A 385 -17.36 8.04 20.75
N VAL A 386 -16.58 7.32 21.56
CA VAL A 386 -15.72 6.22 21.09
C VAL A 386 -16.56 5.13 20.40
N LEU A 387 -17.67 4.71 21.00
CA LEU A 387 -18.62 3.78 20.36
C LEU A 387 -19.22 4.36 19.08
N GLY A 388 -19.50 5.66 19.05
CA GLY A 388 -20.00 6.36 17.88
C GLY A 388 -19.05 6.28 16.68
N VAL A 389 -17.73 6.19 16.90
CA VAL A 389 -16.76 6.01 15.82
C VAL A 389 -17.03 4.70 15.08
N PHE A 390 -17.31 3.61 15.81
CA PHE A 390 -17.65 2.31 15.19
C PHE A 390 -18.86 2.44 14.27
N GLY A 391 -19.96 3.03 14.77
CA GLY A 391 -21.18 3.22 13.99
C GLY A 391 -20.97 4.15 12.80
N SER A 392 -20.20 5.23 12.98
CA SER A 392 -19.91 6.21 11.93
C SER A 392 -19.09 5.60 10.79
N VAL A 393 -18.06 4.80 11.12
CA VAL A 393 -17.21 4.13 10.14
C VAL A 393 -18.01 3.12 9.30
N PHE A 394 -18.80 2.25 9.94
CA PHE A 394 -19.59 1.25 9.22
C PHE A 394 -20.73 1.87 8.40
N VAL A 395 -21.53 2.75 8.99
CA VAL A 395 -22.63 3.40 8.26
C VAL A 395 -22.09 4.30 7.16
N GLY A 396 -20.94 4.96 7.37
CA GLY A 396 -20.26 5.72 6.33
C GLY A 396 -19.86 4.85 5.16
N ASN A 397 -19.09 3.79 5.41
CA ASN A 397 -18.55 2.94 4.34
C ASN A 397 -19.62 2.18 3.52
N VAL A 398 -20.88 2.10 3.97
CA VAL A 398 -22.02 1.66 3.12
C VAL A 398 -22.19 2.54 1.88
N PHE A 399 -21.80 3.82 1.94
CA PHE A 399 -21.83 4.73 0.80
C PHE A 399 -20.55 4.64 -0.04
N PHE A 400 -19.53 3.89 0.38
CA PHE A 400 -18.23 3.86 -0.28
C PHE A 400 -18.02 2.54 -1.02
N TRP A 401 -18.25 2.60 -2.34
CA TRP A 401 -18.20 1.45 -3.23
C TRP A 401 -16.81 0.80 -3.32
N GLY A 402 -15.74 1.51 -2.95
CA GLY A 402 -14.38 0.96 -2.92
C GLY A 402 -14.25 -0.26 -2.01
N THR A 403 -15.09 -0.39 -0.97
CA THR A 403 -15.17 -1.63 -0.17
C THR A 403 -15.61 -2.83 -1.02
N HIS A 404 -16.58 -2.62 -1.91
CA HIS A 404 -17.04 -3.66 -2.82
C HIS A 404 -15.96 -4.02 -3.85
N ASN A 405 -15.32 -3.00 -4.43
CA ASN A 405 -14.22 -3.21 -5.36
C ASN A 405 -13.08 -4.03 -4.73
N GLY A 406 -12.70 -3.71 -3.49
CA GLY A 406 -11.67 -4.44 -2.73
C GLY A 406 -12.01 -5.90 -2.41
N LEU A 407 -13.30 -6.24 -2.29
CA LEU A 407 -13.74 -7.63 -2.14
C LEU A 407 -13.67 -8.38 -3.47
N ARG A 408 -14.02 -7.70 -4.57
CA ARG A 408 -14.07 -8.31 -5.90
C ARG A 408 -12.70 -8.55 -6.52
N ASN A 409 -11.70 -7.78 -6.14
CA ASN A 409 -10.33 -7.95 -6.60
C ASN A 409 -9.44 -8.76 -5.64
N GLY A 410 -10.01 -9.38 -4.60
CA GLY A 410 -9.29 -10.25 -3.66
C GLY A 410 -8.39 -9.54 -2.65
N LEU A 411 -8.24 -8.21 -2.71
CA LEU A 411 -7.38 -7.48 -1.78
C LEU A 411 -7.87 -7.56 -0.33
N ILE A 412 -9.19 -7.59 -0.12
CA ILE A 412 -9.76 -7.70 1.23
C ILE A 412 -9.52 -9.08 1.85
N ASP A 413 -9.34 -10.14 1.06
CA ASP A 413 -8.99 -11.46 1.58
C ASP A 413 -7.56 -11.47 2.15
N LEU A 414 -6.66 -10.69 1.54
CA LEU A 414 -5.24 -10.60 1.95
C LEU A 414 -4.98 -9.55 3.04
N LEU A 415 -5.71 -8.44 3.02
CA LEU A 415 -5.44 -7.26 3.84
C LEU A 415 -6.59 -6.95 4.81
N GLY A 416 -7.67 -7.70 4.76
CA GLY A 416 -8.86 -7.49 5.58
C GLY A 416 -9.68 -6.27 5.16
N PRO A 417 -10.74 -5.93 5.91
CA PRO A 417 -11.61 -4.79 5.60
C PRO A 417 -10.95 -3.45 5.94
N PHE A 418 -9.85 -3.10 5.28
CA PHE A 418 -8.97 -1.97 5.61
C PHE A 418 -9.65 -0.59 5.59
N TYR A 419 -10.74 -0.40 4.82
CA TYR A 419 -11.56 0.82 4.92
C TYR A 419 -12.26 1.02 6.27
N HIS A 420 -12.30 -0.02 7.10
CA HIS A 420 -12.89 -0.03 8.44
C HIS A 420 -11.83 0.01 9.56
N PHE A 421 -10.57 0.29 9.25
CA PHE A 421 -9.44 0.26 10.19
C PHE A 421 -9.70 1.06 11.49
N ASP A 422 -10.34 2.23 11.39
CA ASP A 422 -10.68 3.07 12.55
C ASP A 422 -11.67 2.39 13.54
N ALA A 423 -12.43 1.40 13.11
CA ALA A 423 -13.34 0.63 13.95
C ALA A 423 -12.62 -0.29 14.95
N LEU A 424 -11.32 -0.55 14.74
CA LEU A 424 -10.48 -1.29 15.70
C LEU A 424 -10.35 -0.56 17.04
N VAL A 425 -10.37 0.77 17.04
CA VAL A 425 -10.22 1.59 18.25
C VAL A 425 -11.32 1.29 19.27
N PRO A 426 -12.63 1.47 18.97
CA PRO A 426 -13.68 1.10 19.88
C PRO A 426 -13.68 -0.38 20.22
N LEU A 427 -13.44 -1.26 19.23
CA LEU A 427 -13.44 -2.71 19.44
C LEU A 427 -12.39 -3.11 20.51
N ALA A 428 -11.16 -2.61 20.40
CA ALA A 428 -10.09 -2.85 21.37
C ALA A 428 -10.39 -2.24 22.75
N VAL A 429 -10.91 -1.01 22.80
CA VAL A 429 -11.23 -0.31 24.06
C VAL A 429 -12.34 -1.02 24.83
N PHE A 430 -13.42 -1.44 24.16
CA PHE A 430 -14.51 -2.15 24.82
C PHE A 430 -14.16 -3.61 25.13
N ALA A 431 -13.39 -4.29 24.27
CA ALA A 431 -12.89 -5.63 24.55
C ALA A 431 -12.04 -5.65 25.82
N ALA A 432 -11.12 -4.68 25.95
CA ALA A 432 -10.33 -4.52 27.15
C ALA A 432 -11.19 -4.28 28.40
N ALA A 433 -12.23 -3.46 28.30
CA ALA A 433 -13.16 -3.21 29.40
C ALA A 433 -13.92 -4.48 29.81
N GLY A 434 -14.29 -5.32 28.83
CA GLY A 434 -14.90 -6.62 29.08
C GLY A 434 -13.97 -7.60 29.79
N LEU A 435 -12.73 -7.74 29.32
CA LEU A 435 -11.72 -8.62 29.92
C LEU A 435 -11.38 -8.19 31.35
N VAL A 436 -11.04 -6.91 31.54
CA VAL A 436 -10.68 -6.36 32.85
C VAL A 436 -11.87 -6.40 33.80
N GLY A 437 -13.07 -6.03 33.33
CA GLY A 437 -14.31 -6.12 34.10
C GLY A 437 -14.65 -7.55 34.51
N GLY A 438 -14.53 -8.50 33.58
CA GLY A 438 -14.73 -9.93 33.84
C GLY A 438 -13.78 -10.46 34.90
N LEU A 439 -12.48 -10.15 34.80
CA LEU A 439 -11.50 -10.53 35.81
C LEU A 439 -11.77 -9.89 37.18
N ARG A 440 -12.28 -8.65 37.23
CA ARG A 440 -12.72 -8.02 38.49
C ARG A 440 -13.89 -8.77 39.12
N VAL A 441 -14.87 -9.20 38.32
CA VAL A 441 -16.02 -10.01 38.79
C VAL A 441 -15.56 -11.38 39.31
N VAL A 442 -14.67 -12.06 38.59
CA VAL A 442 -14.08 -13.34 39.02
C VAL A 442 -13.36 -13.17 40.35
N ARG A 443 -12.50 -12.15 40.45
CA ARG A 443 -11.76 -11.83 41.69
C ARG A 443 -12.70 -11.55 42.85
N GLN A 444 -13.78 -10.79 42.63
CA GLN A 444 -14.76 -10.49 43.68
C GLN A 444 -15.49 -11.74 44.15
N ARG A 445 -15.91 -12.62 43.23
CA ARG A 445 -16.56 -13.89 43.60
C ARG A 445 -15.62 -14.88 44.27
N ALA A 446 -14.36 -14.93 43.86
CA ALA A 446 -13.35 -15.79 44.45
C ALA A 446 -13.01 -15.35 45.89
N ARG A 447 -12.89 -14.04 46.15
CA ARG A 447 -12.68 -13.50 47.51
C ARG A 447 -13.77 -13.90 48.51
N GLY A 448 -15.00 -14.13 48.04
CA GLY A 448 -16.10 -14.59 48.87
C GLY A 448 -16.01 -16.08 49.24
N ARG A 449 -15.11 -16.85 48.62
CA ARG A 449 -15.03 -18.32 48.75
C ARG A 449 -13.65 -18.85 49.10
N PHE A 450 -12.58 -18.10 48.83
CA PHE A 450 -11.20 -18.56 48.92
C PHE A 450 -10.31 -17.58 49.68
N SER A 451 -9.18 -18.05 50.18
CA SER A 451 -8.14 -17.22 50.79
C SER A 451 -7.49 -16.26 49.77
N PRO A 452 -6.72 -15.24 50.22
CA PRO A 452 -6.07 -14.30 49.31
C PRO A 452 -5.04 -14.90 48.35
N SER A 453 -4.35 -15.98 48.73
CA SER A 453 -3.43 -16.72 47.85
C SER A 453 -4.19 -17.53 46.81
N GLU A 454 -5.21 -18.28 47.24
CA GLU A 454 -6.07 -19.06 46.35
C GLU A 454 -6.84 -18.18 45.36
N THR A 455 -7.35 -17.03 45.81
CA THR A 455 -7.98 -16.03 44.92
C THR A 455 -7.03 -15.58 43.81
N ARG A 456 -5.74 -15.34 44.14
CA ARG A 456 -4.73 -14.99 43.14
C ARG A 456 -4.50 -16.14 42.18
N GLY A 457 -4.43 -17.38 42.69
CA GLY A 457 -4.34 -18.59 41.87
C GLY A 457 -5.52 -18.75 40.90
N VAL A 458 -6.75 -18.55 41.37
CA VAL A 458 -7.96 -18.62 40.54
C VAL A 458 -7.96 -17.55 39.45
N VAL A 459 -7.65 -16.30 39.80
CA VAL A 459 -7.60 -15.21 38.81
C VAL A 459 -6.50 -15.46 37.77
N PHE A 460 -5.33 -15.92 38.20
CA PHE A 460 -4.23 -16.28 37.31
C PHE A 460 -4.62 -17.43 36.37
N ALA A 461 -5.22 -18.51 36.90
CA ALA A 461 -5.67 -19.64 36.10
C ALA A 461 -6.71 -19.23 35.06
N VAL A 462 -7.70 -18.41 35.44
CA VAL A 462 -8.70 -17.89 34.50
C VAL A 462 -8.04 -17.00 33.44
N ALA A 463 -7.15 -16.09 33.82
CA ALA A 463 -6.43 -15.24 32.88
C ALA A 463 -5.58 -16.06 31.91
N LEU A 464 -4.89 -17.10 32.40
CA LEU A 464 -4.09 -18.01 31.59
C LEU A 464 -4.96 -18.80 30.60
N VAL A 465 -6.10 -19.34 31.03
CA VAL A 465 -7.04 -20.04 30.13
C VAL A 465 -7.55 -19.08 29.07
N VAL A 466 -7.99 -17.88 29.44
CA VAL A 466 -8.44 -16.87 28.46
C VAL A 466 -7.33 -16.52 27.48
N ALA A 467 -6.09 -16.34 27.95
CA ALA A 467 -4.95 -16.06 27.10
C ALA A 467 -4.61 -17.21 26.14
N LEU A 468 -4.68 -18.47 26.60
CA LEU A 468 -4.45 -19.65 25.76
C LEU A 468 -5.52 -19.80 24.68
N VAL A 469 -6.79 -19.64 25.05
CA VAL A 469 -7.91 -19.71 24.08
C VAL A 469 -7.83 -18.53 23.10
N ALA A 470 -7.56 -17.32 23.59
CA ALA A 470 -7.35 -16.14 22.76
C ALA A 470 -6.17 -16.33 21.80
N GLY A 471 -5.06 -16.90 22.27
CA GLY A 471 -3.91 -17.24 21.44
C GLY A 471 -4.27 -18.21 20.32
N GLY A 472 -4.99 -19.30 20.64
CA GLY A 472 -5.46 -20.25 19.63
C GLY A 472 -6.40 -19.65 18.60
N VAL A 473 -7.35 -18.81 19.03
CA VAL A 473 -8.28 -18.10 18.11
C VAL A 473 -7.56 -17.06 17.26
N THR A 474 -6.62 -16.31 17.85
CA THR A 474 -5.84 -15.30 17.12
C THR A 474 -4.94 -15.97 16.09
N LEU A 475 -4.24 -17.04 16.45
CA LEU A 475 -3.42 -17.80 15.51
C LEU A 475 -4.26 -18.32 14.35
N GLY A 476 -5.40 -18.97 14.63
CA GLY A 476 -6.29 -19.44 13.56
C GLY A 476 -6.91 -18.34 12.69
N ALA A 477 -6.97 -17.10 13.17
CA ALA A 477 -7.45 -15.95 12.39
C ALA A 477 -6.34 -15.23 11.59
N VAL A 478 -5.07 -15.46 11.94
CA VAL A 478 -3.90 -14.87 11.26
C VAL A 478 -3.28 -15.85 10.25
N ASP A 479 -3.42 -17.17 10.48
CA ASP A 479 -2.73 -18.24 9.72
C ASP A 479 -2.90 -18.08 8.22
N GLU A 480 -4.15 -18.05 7.74
CA GLU A 480 -4.47 -17.95 6.32
C GLU A 480 -4.01 -16.61 5.70
N PRO A 481 -4.36 -15.42 6.23
CA PRO A 481 -3.82 -14.18 5.70
C PRO A 481 -2.28 -14.09 5.71
N TYR A 482 -1.63 -14.63 6.75
CA TYR A 482 -0.18 -14.63 6.84
C TYR A 482 0.45 -15.54 5.77
N ASP A 483 -0.07 -16.75 5.61
CA ASP A 483 0.42 -17.72 4.65
C ASP A 483 0.20 -17.25 3.21
N GLU A 484 -0.95 -16.64 2.90
CA GLU A 484 -1.27 -16.09 1.59
C GLU A 484 -0.36 -14.91 1.20
N ASN A 485 -0.03 -14.02 2.15
CA ASN A 485 0.92 -12.94 1.92
C ASN A 485 2.36 -13.44 1.80
N ARG A 486 2.72 -14.48 2.59
CA ARG A 486 4.04 -15.10 2.53
C ARG A 486 4.27 -15.85 1.22
N LEU A 487 3.27 -16.57 0.71
CA LEU A 487 3.32 -17.20 -0.61
C LEU A 487 3.61 -16.17 -1.71
N ARG A 488 2.90 -15.04 -1.71
CA ARG A 488 3.14 -13.94 -2.67
C ARG A 488 4.53 -13.36 -2.53
N THR A 489 5.04 -13.24 -1.31
CA THR A 489 6.41 -12.77 -1.06
C THR A 489 7.45 -13.72 -1.65
N GLU A 490 7.27 -15.03 -1.48
CA GLU A 490 8.14 -16.07 -2.06
C GLU A 490 8.11 -16.01 -3.61
N ASN A 491 6.92 -15.84 -4.20
CA ASN A 491 6.77 -15.69 -5.67
C ASN A 491 7.34 -14.37 -6.21
N LEU A 492 7.22 -13.27 -5.46
CA LEU A 492 7.83 -11.98 -5.83
C LEU A 492 9.35 -12.04 -5.75
N GLU A 493 9.91 -12.73 -4.75
CA GLU A 493 11.34 -12.95 -4.62
C GLU A 493 11.90 -13.67 -5.85
N SER A 494 11.29 -14.78 -6.28
CA SER A 494 11.71 -15.48 -7.51
C SER A 494 11.51 -14.63 -8.77
N THR A 495 10.43 -13.84 -8.81
CA THR A 495 10.15 -12.95 -9.95
C THR A 495 11.24 -11.88 -10.11
N TYR A 496 11.72 -11.29 -9.02
CA TYR A 496 12.71 -10.21 -9.07
C TYR A 496 14.17 -10.68 -9.03
N GLU A 497 14.43 -11.97 -8.82
CA GLU A 497 15.79 -12.55 -8.73
C GLU A 497 16.75 -12.06 -9.83
N PRO A 498 16.39 -12.05 -11.14
CA PRO A 498 17.30 -11.57 -12.19
C PRO A 498 17.71 -10.09 -12.05
N LEU A 499 16.82 -9.24 -11.52
CA LEU A 499 17.10 -7.82 -11.28
C LEU A 499 17.98 -7.62 -10.04
N LEU A 500 17.81 -8.48 -9.03
CA LEU A 500 18.63 -8.49 -7.82
C LEU A 500 20.05 -8.95 -8.15
N GLU A 501 20.21 -10.02 -8.93
CA GLU A 501 21.52 -10.52 -9.37
C GLU A 501 22.27 -9.51 -10.24
N ALA A 502 21.55 -8.75 -11.08
CA ALA A 502 22.12 -7.66 -11.87
C ALA A 502 22.52 -6.43 -11.03
N GLY A 503 22.12 -6.36 -9.75
CA GLY A 503 22.37 -5.22 -8.88
C GLY A 503 21.54 -3.98 -9.23
N PHE A 504 20.41 -4.17 -9.92
CA PHE A 504 19.49 -3.08 -10.25
C PHE A 504 18.62 -2.72 -9.04
N GLU A 505 18.24 -3.74 -8.26
CA GLU A 505 17.40 -3.62 -7.07
C GLU A 505 18.08 -4.25 -5.83
N SER A 506 17.61 -3.92 -4.61
CA SER A 506 18.15 -4.50 -3.36
C SER A 506 17.12 -4.51 -2.23
N PRO A 507 16.76 -5.68 -1.66
CA PRO A 507 15.73 -5.76 -0.62
C PRO A 507 16.23 -5.22 0.74
N PRO A 508 15.32 -4.70 1.60
CA PRO A 508 13.91 -4.44 1.29
C PRO A 508 13.79 -3.34 0.23
N LEU A 509 12.91 -3.55 -0.77
CA LEU A 509 12.78 -2.73 -1.98
C LEU A 509 12.11 -1.40 -1.70
N THR A 510 12.72 -0.64 -0.81
CA THR A 510 12.33 0.69 -0.39
C THR A 510 13.27 1.71 -1.02
N PRO A 511 12.78 2.91 -1.39
CA PRO A 511 13.63 3.86 -2.09
C PRO A 511 14.88 4.20 -1.27
N THR A 512 16.07 4.00 -1.84
CA THR A 512 17.30 4.54 -1.27
C THR A 512 17.28 6.05 -1.47
N GLY A 513 17.26 6.83 -0.39
CA GLY A 513 17.41 8.28 -0.52
C GLY A 513 18.75 8.63 -1.18
N PRO A 514 18.90 9.85 -1.75
CA PRO A 514 20.08 10.27 -2.53
C PRO A 514 21.42 10.27 -1.77
N SER A 515 21.43 9.88 -0.49
CA SER A 515 22.60 9.79 0.38
C SER A 515 22.88 8.38 0.92
N PHE A 516 22.06 7.38 0.56
CA PHE A 516 22.12 6.02 1.08
C PHE A 516 22.11 4.95 -0.03
N SER A 517 22.60 5.27 -1.23
CA SER A 517 23.06 4.19 -2.11
C SER A 517 24.24 3.53 -1.40
N GLY A 518 24.05 2.30 -0.91
CA GLY A 518 25.14 1.46 -0.44
C GLY A 518 26.24 1.35 -1.50
N GLU A 519 27.38 0.79 -1.11
CA GLU A 519 28.45 0.41 -2.06
C GLU A 519 27.91 -0.63 -3.06
N ALA A 520 27.14 -0.20 -4.05
CA ALA A 520 26.68 -0.99 -5.17
C ALA A 520 27.75 -0.92 -6.25
N ALA A 521 28.04 -2.08 -6.84
CA ALA A 521 29.15 -2.34 -7.75
C ALA A 521 29.25 -1.32 -8.91
N GLU A 522 30.46 -1.18 -9.46
CA GLU A 522 30.84 -0.34 -10.60
C GLU A 522 30.10 -0.70 -11.92
N THR A 523 28.77 -0.60 -12.00
CA THR A 523 27.98 -0.95 -13.20
C THR A 523 27.40 0.27 -13.95
N GLU A 524 27.21 0.11 -15.27
CA GLU A 524 26.71 1.10 -16.24
C GLU A 524 25.26 1.56 -15.95
N ASN A 525 24.88 2.76 -16.41
CA ASN A 525 23.48 3.21 -16.38
C ASN A 525 22.59 2.33 -17.28
N ALA A 526 21.48 1.84 -16.75
CA ALA A 526 20.61 0.87 -17.42
C ALA A 526 19.22 1.44 -17.75
N LEU A 527 18.66 0.98 -18.87
CA LEU A 527 17.25 1.11 -19.24
C LEU A 527 16.66 -0.29 -19.24
N VAL A 528 15.61 -0.54 -18.46
CA VAL A 528 14.95 -1.84 -18.36
C VAL A 528 13.53 -1.70 -18.88
N PHE A 529 13.28 -2.32 -20.03
CA PHE A 529 11.93 -2.52 -20.56
C PHE A 529 11.23 -3.62 -19.76
N HIS A 530 9.99 -3.38 -19.35
CA HIS A 530 9.18 -4.34 -18.58
C HIS A 530 7.79 -4.51 -19.19
N PRO A 531 7.15 -5.68 -19.04
CA PRO A 531 5.79 -5.91 -19.51
C PRO A 531 4.77 -5.16 -18.66
N ASP A 532 3.55 -5.04 -19.18
CA ASP A 532 2.46 -4.23 -18.65
C ASP A 532 1.15 -5.04 -18.52
N PRO A 533 1.15 -6.17 -17.76
CA PRO A 533 0.00 -7.09 -17.75
C PRO A 533 -1.31 -6.47 -17.24
N TYR A 534 -1.26 -5.30 -16.59
CA TYR A 534 -2.40 -4.54 -16.11
C TYR A 534 -2.63 -3.20 -16.84
N GLY A 535 -2.19 -3.10 -18.10
CA GLY A 535 -2.34 -1.92 -18.95
C GLY A 535 -1.17 -0.95 -18.83
N ASP A 536 -1.32 0.25 -19.36
CA ASP A 536 -0.30 1.29 -19.61
C ASP A 536 0.30 1.96 -18.36
N TRP A 537 0.56 1.19 -17.31
CA TRP A 537 0.99 1.64 -16.00
C TRP A 537 2.34 1.04 -15.63
N SER A 538 3.33 1.92 -15.49
CA SER A 538 4.56 1.58 -14.80
C SER A 538 4.28 1.45 -13.30
N ALA A 539 5.07 0.62 -12.62
CA ALA A 539 4.86 0.27 -11.21
C ALA A 539 3.48 -0.39 -10.91
N HIS A 540 2.83 -1.02 -11.90
CA HIS A 540 1.63 -1.86 -11.72
C HIS A 540 1.63 -3.00 -12.74
N PRO A 541 1.77 -4.27 -12.32
CA PRO A 541 1.86 -4.78 -10.95
C PRO A 541 3.25 -4.70 -10.33
N PHE A 542 4.27 -4.33 -11.10
CA PHE A 542 5.65 -4.36 -10.63
C PHE A 542 6.01 -3.09 -9.86
N GLN A 543 5.35 -2.83 -8.73
CA GLN A 543 5.48 -1.57 -7.99
C GLN A 543 6.90 -1.23 -7.51
N THR A 544 7.79 -2.21 -7.54
CA THR A 544 9.21 -2.08 -7.22
C THR A 544 10.00 -1.47 -8.37
N LEU A 545 9.56 -1.70 -9.62
CA LEU A 545 10.11 -1.12 -10.85
C LEU A 545 9.62 0.33 -11.00
N ARG A 546 10.04 1.18 -10.07
CA ARG A 546 9.67 2.59 -10.00
C ARG A 546 10.86 3.47 -10.34
N ASN A 547 10.59 4.58 -11.01
CA ASN A 547 11.62 5.56 -11.37
C ASN A 547 11.81 6.61 -10.27
N ASP A 548 13.05 7.07 -10.12
CA ASP A 548 13.33 8.28 -9.33
C ASP A 548 12.58 9.48 -9.94
N PRO A 549 12.08 10.44 -9.13
CA PRO A 549 11.28 11.57 -9.61
C PRO A 549 11.94 12.46 -10.67
N GLY A 550 13.26 12.35 -10.86
CA GLY A 550 14.01 13.05 -11.91
C GLY A 550 14.19 12.27 -13.21
N PHE A 551 13.85 10.98 -13.25
CA PHE A 551 14.20 10.06 -14.34
C PHE A 551 15.72 10.03 -14.64
N ASP A 552 16.54 10.36 -13.64
CA ASP A 552 18.00 10.44 -13.70
C ASP A 552 18.68 9.37 -12.82
N GLY A 553 17.89 8.53 -12.15
CA GLY A 553 18.35 7.37 -11.39
C GLY A 553 19.21 6.40 -12.22
N ARG A 554 19.90 5.46 -11.56
CA ARG A 554 20.81 4.51 -12.23
C ARG A 554 20.10 3.62 -13.25
N VAL A 555 18.88 3.23 -12.92
CA VAL A 555 18.00 2.43 -13.76
C VAL A 555 16.78 3.28 -14.12
N ILE A 556 16.39 3.27 -15.39
CA ILE A 556 15.07 3.72 -15.82
C ILE A 556 14.26 2.48 -16.16
N TYR A 557 13.08 2.35 -15.56
CA TYR A 557 12.08 1.35 -15.91
C TYR A 557 11.09 1.96 -16.89
N ALA A 558 10.93 1.33 -18.04
CA ALA A 558 10.01 1.74 -19.08
C ALA A 558 9.13 0.55 -19.48
N ILE A 559 7.88 0.82 -19.81
CA ILE A 559 7.01 -0.19 -20.39
C ILE A 559 7.54 -0.58 -21.78
N ASP A 560 7.48 -1.87 -22.11
CA ASP A 560 7.69 -2.43 -23.46
C ASP A 560 6.33 -2.40 -24.20
N ASP A 561 5.94 -1.24 -24.77
CA ASP A 561 4.67 -1.02 -25.50
C ASP A 561 4.92 -0.70 -26.98
N GLY A 562 5.79 -1.51 -27.60
CA GLY A 562 5.99 -1.52 -29.04
C GLY A 562 7.04 -0.53 -29.58
N PRO A 563 7.30 -0.60 -30.89
CA PRO A 563 8.54 -0.14 -31.48
C PRO A 563 8.68 1.39 -31.46
N GLU A 564 7.61 2.15 -31.69
CA GLU A 564 7.67 3.62 -31.66
C GLU A 564 8.07 4.15 -30.28
N GLN A 565 7.50 3.57 -29.21
CA GLN A 565 7.80 3.93 -27.84
C GLN A 565 9.22 3.49 -27.46
N ASP A 566 9.60 2.25 -27.79
CA ASP A 566 10.93 1.70 -27.50
C ASP A 566 12.07 2.59 -28.03
N PHE A 567 11.99 2.97 -29.32
CA PHE A 567 13.01 3.82 -29.94
C PHE A 567 13.01 5.24 -29.37
N THR A 568 11.83 5.78 -29.03
CA THR A 568 11.71 7.07 -28.35
C THR A 568 12.42 7.05 -26.99
N VAL A 569 12.23 6.00 -26.18
CA VAL A 569 12.87 5.84 -24.87
C VAL A 569 14.38 5.62 -25.00
N LEU A 570 14.83 4.81 -25.97
CA LEU A 570 16.24 4.60 -26.26
C LEU A 570 16.95 5.91 -26.60
N ASP A 571 16.35 6.72 -27.48
CA ASP A 571 16.91 7.98 -27.94
C ASP A 571 16.89 9.05 -26.83
N ALA A 572 15.91 9.00 -25.93
CA ALA A 572 15.78 9.94 -24.81
C ALA A 572 16.76 9.67 -23.64
N THR A 573 17.25 8.44 -23.47
CA THR A 573 17.97 8.05 -22.24
C THR A 573 19.46 7.78 -22.42
N ASN A 574 19.92 7.32 -23.59
CA ASN A 574 21.32 6.91 -23.83
C ASN A 574 21.89 5.98 -22.74
N ARG A 575 21.16 4.91 -22.43
CA ARG A 575 21.49 3.90 -21.40
C ARG A 575 21.67 2.51 -22.02
N THR A 576 22.34 1.61 -21.32
CA THR A 576 22.43 0.20 -21.77
C THR A 576 21.05 -0.44 -21.62
N PRO A 577 20.42 -0.92 -22.72
CA PRO A 577 19.06 -1.46 -22.66
C PRO A 577 19.03 -2.93 -22.23
N TYR A 578 18.00 -3.28 -21.48
CA TYR A 578 17.67 -4.61 -20.98
C TYR A 578 16.16 -4.83 -21.15
N ARG A 579 15.76 -6.09 -21.29
CA ARG A 579 14.35 -6.52 -21.22
C ARG A 579 14.19 -7.40 -20.00
N PHE A 580 13.30 -7.01 -19.10
CA PHE A 580 12.76 -7.88 -18.07
C PHE A 580 11.50 -8.53 -18.63
N ALA A 581 11.44 -9.86 -18.67
CA ALA A 581 10.29 -10.62 -19.14
C ALA A 581 9.99 -11.77 -18.19
N TYR A 582 8.80 -12.36 -18.30
CA TYR A 582 8.46 -13.56 -17.53
C TYR A 582 7.59 -14.53 -18.33
N GLN A 583 7.68 -15.81 -17.96
CA GLN A 583 6.85 -16.90 -18.44
C GLN A 583 5.80 -17.26 -17.39
N GLY A 584 4.55 -17.35 -17.83
CA GLY A 584 3.38 -17.60 -16.98
C GLY A 584 2.34 -16.49 -17.15
N SER A 585 1.20 -16.62 -16.46
CA SER A 585 0.21 -15.54 -16.38
C SER A 585 0.39 -14.81 -15.06
N TRP A 586 0.35 -13.49 -15.07
CA TRP A 586 0.47 -12.73 -13.84
C TRP A 586 -0.86 -12.75 -13.07
N THR A 587 -0.89 -13.46 -11.95
CA THR A 587 -2.06 -13.66 -11.09
C THR A 587 -1.92 -12.94 -9.75
N GLY A 588 -1.30 -11.76 -9.72
CA GLY A 588 -1.03 -11.05 -8.47
C GLY A 588 -0.10 -11.85 -7.54
N ALA A 589 0.93 -12.46 -8.14
CA ALA A 589 1.90 -13.34 -7.47
C ALA A 589 1.27 -14.51 -6.69
N GLU A 590 0.06 -14.95 -7.03
CA GLU A 590 -0.53 -16.19 -6.48
C GLU A 590 0.19 -17.42 -7.03
N ASP A 591 0.41 -17.44 -8.35
CA ASP A 591 1.22 -18.45 -9.02
C ASP A 591 2.64 -17.92 -9.32
N PRO A 592 3.67 -18.75 -9.21
CA PRO A 592 5.03 -18.36 -9.58
C PRO A 592 5.14 -18.15 -11.10
N VAL A 593 5.96 -17.17 -11.48
CA VAL A 593 6.38 -16.95 -12.87
C VAL A 593 7.88 -17.19 -12.99
N THR A 594 8.35 -17.59 -14.18
CA THR A 594 9.78 -17.71 -14.47
C THR A 594 10.24 -16.45 -15.18
N SER A 595 11.02 -15.60 -14.51
CA SER A 595 11.48 -14.33 -15.05
C SER A 595 12.89 -14.41 -15.64
N GLU A 596 13.19 -13.50 -16.55
CA GLU A 596 14.53 -13.32 -17.12
C GLU A 596 14.82 -11.84 -17.34
N LEU A 597 16.09 -11.47 -17.18
CA LEU A 597 16.63 -10.18 -17.57
C LEU A 597 17.64 -10.37 -18.71
N THR A 598 17.25 -9.98 -19.92
CA THR A 598 18.08 -10.11 -21.12
C THR A 598 18.71 -8.77 -21.51
N ARG A 599 20.03 -8.71 -21.69
CA ARG A 599 20.69 -7.51 -22.23
C ARG A 599 20.34 -7.33 -23.71
N LEU A 600 19.91 -6.13 -24.08
CA LEU A 600 19.59 -5.77 -25.45
C LEU A 600 20.77 -5.04 -26.14
N ARG A 601 20.79 -5.11 -27.46
CA ARG A 601 21.69 -4.38 -28.37
C ARG A 601 20.83 -3.65 -29.41
N VAL A 602 21.18 -2.41 -29.70
CA VAL A 602 20.62 -1.66 -30.84
C VAL A 602 21.60 -1.81 -32.00
N LEU A 603 21.23 -2.59 -33.00
CA LEU A 603 22.01 -2.81 -34.21
C LEU A 603 21.60 -1.77 -35.24
N SER A 604 22.54 -1.05 -35.86
CA SER A 604 22.23 0.01 -36.83
C SER A 604 23.16 -0.07 -38.05
N GLY A 605 22.58 -0.04 -39.26
CA GLY A 605 23.31 0.06 -40.52
C GLY A 605 22.42 -0.26 -41.75
N GLU A 606 23.02 -0.28 -42.95
CA GLU A 606 22.28 -0.53 -44.21
C GLU A 606 21.65 -1.94 -44.25
N ARG A 607 22.27 -2.90 -43.56
CA ARG A 607 21.85 -4.30 -43.51
C ARG A 607 22.09 -4.91 -42.14
N VAL A 608 21.02 -5.42 -41.52
CA VAL A 608 21.09 -6.28 -40.35
C VAL A 608 20.82 -7.72 -40.80
N THR A 609 21.77 -8.62 -40.56
CA THR A 609 21.62 -10.06 -40.84
C THR A 609 21.46 -10.82 -39.54
N ALA A 610 20.47 -11.70 -39.50
CA ALA A 610 20.12 -12.51 -38.35
C ALA A 610 20.06 -14.00 -38.71
N THR A 611 20.45 -14.83 -37.76
CA THR A 611 20.33 -16.28 -37.82
C THR A 611 19.57 -16.74 -36.58
N THR A 612 18.45 -17.44 -36.79
CA THR A 612 17.64 -18.06 -35.74
C THR A 612 17.70 -19.57 -35.88
N THR A 613 18.15 -20.27 -34.85
CA THR A 613 18.17 -21.73 -34.77
C THR A 613 17.08 -22.21 -33.81
N LEU A 614 16.24 -23.14 -34.28
CA LEU A 614 15.06 -23.63 -33.58
C LEU A 614 15.08 -25.17 -33.52
N GLY A 615 14.75 -25.72 -32.35
CA GLY A 615 14.45 -27.14 -32.21
C GLY A 615 13.08 -27.50 -32.76
N ALA A 616 12.95 -28.64 -33.44
CA ALA A 616 11.66 -29.16 -33.88
C ALA A 616 10.98 -29.91 -32.72
N PRO A 617 9.73 -29.57 -32.36
CA PRO A 617 8.98 -30.32 -31.37
C PRO A 617 8.76 -31.78 -31.81
N GLU A 618 8.74 -32.70 -30.85
CA GLU A 618 8.43 -34.11 -31.12
C GLU A 618 7.07 -34.26 -31.82
N GLU A 619 6.92 -35.32 -32.63
CA GLU A 619 5.67 -35.69 -33.33
C GLU A 619 5.19 -34.69 -34.41
N THR A 620 6.01 -33.72 -34.82
CA THR A 620 5.69 -32.78 -35.91
C THR A 620 6.12 -33.32 -37.29
N ARG A 621 5.35 -33.01 -38.35
CA ARG A 621 5.59 -33.53 -39.72
C ARG A 621 5.86 -32.47 -40.78
N THR A 622 5.33 -31.27 -40.57
CA THR A 622 5.50 -30.16 -41.50
C THR A 622 5.89 -28.90 -40.74
N VAL A 623 6.69 -28.06 -41.36
CA VAL A 623 7.09 -26.75 -40.86
C VAL A 623 6.74 -25.68 -41.89
N SER A 624 6.28 -24.52 -41.42
CA SER A 624 6.04 -23.33 -42.23
C SER A 624 6.82 -22.16 -41.63
N VAL A 625 7.64 -21.49 -42.45
CA VAL A 625 8.34 -20.28 -42.07
C VAL A 625 7.69 -19.08 -42.76
N ARG A 626 7.31 -18.07 -41.97
CA ARG A 626 6.72 -16.82 -42.43
C ARG A 626 7.47 -15.65 -41.80
N VAL A 627 7.76 -14.64 -42.61
CA VAL A 627 8.14 -13.31 -42.12
C VAL A 627 7.02 -12.34 -42.42
N GLU A 628 6.74 -11.43 -41.50
CA GLU A 628 5.63 -10.50 -41.57
C GLU A 628 6.02 -9.12 -41.02
N ALA A 629 5.51 -8.06 -41.64
CA ALA A 629 5.64 -6.67 -41.21
C ALA A 629 4.59 -5.82 -41.95
N GLY A 630 4.00 -4.83 -41.27
CA GLY A 630 3.08 -3.87 -41.89
C GLY A 630 1.86 -4.50 -42.60
N GLY A 631 1.40 -5.68 -42.15
CA GLY A 631 0.28 -6.43 -42.74
C GLY A 631 0.61 -7.22 -44.02
N GLU A 632 1.86 -7.19 -44.47
CA GLU A 632 2.37 -7.98 -45.60
C GLU A 632 3.19 -9.17 -45.08
N TYR A 633 3.25 -10.26 -45.84
CA TYR A 633 4.00 -11.45 -45.44
C TYR A 633 4.73 -12.14 -46.60
N ALA A 634 5.79 -12.88 -46.26
CA ALA A 634 6.52 -13.78 -47.15
C ALA A 634 6.63 -15.17 -46.50
N ARG A 635 6.24 -16.22 -47.23
CA ARG A 635 6.35 -17.62 -46.77
C ARG A 635 7.46 -18.34 -47.52
N TYR A 636 8.13 -19.27 -46.84
CA TYR A 636 9.26 -20.04 -47.36
C TYR A 636 9.05 -21.55 -47.21
N ASP A 637 9.49 -22.31 -48.21
CA ASP A 637 9.42 -23.78 -48.18
C ASP A 637 10.61 -24.33 -47.41
N VAL A 638 10.32 -25.01 -46.30
CA VAL A 638 11.35 -25.57 -45.41
C VAL A 638 11.12 -27.09 -45.27
N PRO A 639 12.10 -27.93 -45.64
CA PRO A 639 11.99 -29.37 -45.44
C PRO A 639 12.12 -29.69 -43.95
N MET A 640 11.33 -30.66 -43.47
CA MET A 640 11.34 -31.10 -42.07
C MET A 640 12.74 -31.61 -41.65
N ALA A 641 13.21 -31.18 -40.48
CA ALA A 641 14.48 -31.57 -39.87
C ALA A 641 14.35 -31.61 -38.34
N GLU A 642 15.36 -32.13 -37.64
CA GLU A 642 15.40 -32.10 -36.16
C GLU A 642 15.61 -30.68 -35.62
N ASN A 643 16.45 -29.89 -36.30
CA ASN A 643 16.68 -28.49 -36.01
C ASN A 643 16.58 -27.67 -37.30
N HIS A 644 16.09 -26.44 -37.19
CA HIS A 644 15.95 -25.52 -38.31
C HIS A 644 16.78 -24.27 -38.07
N THR A 645 17.58 -23.86 -39.06
CA THR A 645 18.35 -22.61 -39.02
C THR A 645 17.78 -21.67 -40.08
N ILE A 646 17.23 -20.54 -39.65
CA ILE A 646 16.60 -19.54 -40.50
C ILE A 646 17.54 -18.34 -40.59
N ASP A 647 18.09 -18.09 -41.78
CA ASP A 647 18.91 -16.90 -42.04
C ASP A 647 18.05 -15.85 -42.71
N TRP A 648 17.95 -14.67 -42.10
CA TRP A 648 17.08 -13.60 -42.55
C TRP A 648 17.78 -12.25 -42.47
N GLU A 649 17.43 -11.35 -43.39
CA GLU A 649 18.03 -10.02 -43.48
C GLU A 649 16.96 -8.94 -43.43
N MET A 650 17.30 -7.83 -42.78
CA MET A 650 16.52 -6.60 -42.70
C MET A 650 17.32 -5.48 -43.36
N THR A 651 16.73 -4.83 -44.36
CA THR A 651 17.30 -3.67 -45.06
C THR A 651 16.19 -2.63 -45.29
N ALA A 652 16.55 -1.43 -45.75
CA ALA A 652 15.54 -0.43 -46.13
C ALA A 652 14.62 -0.88 -47.28
N GLU A 653 14.98 -1.91 -48.06
CA GLU A 653 14.07 -2.47 -49.06
C GLU A 653 13.01 -3.39 -48.43
N GLY A 654 13.20 -3.83 -47.19
CA GLY A 654 12.35 -4.76 -46.47
C GLY A 654 13.07 -6.03 -45.99
N VAL A 655 12.32 -6.90 -45.31
CA VAL A 655 12.82 -8.13 -44.69
C VAL A 655 12.56 -9.37 -45.56
N ARG A 656 13.47 -10.36 -45.51
CA ARG A 656 13.27 -11.68 -46.13
C ARG A 656 14.13 -12.77 -45.47
N VAL A 657 13.71 -14.03 -45.59
CA VAL A 657 14.56 -15.22 -45.39
C VAL A 657 15.45 -15.42 -46.63
N THR A 658 16.69 -15.81 -46.40
CA THR A 658 17.76 -15.86 -47.41
C THR A 658 18.22 -17.27 -47.77
N ASN A 659 18.04 -18.24 -46.86
CA ASN A 659 18.54 -19.61 -47.02
C ASN A 659 17.47 -20.63 -47.44
N TYR A 660 16.21 -20.21 -47.61
CA TYR A 660 15.11 -21.05 -48.10
C TYR A 660 14.39 -20.43 -49.30
N PRO A 661 13.84 -21.25 -50.22
CA PRO A 661 13.10 -20.75 -51.38
C PRO A 661 11.77 -20.12 -50.97
N HIS A 662 11.42 -19.01 -51.64
CA HIS A 662 10.13 -18.34 -51.49
C HIS A 662 8.99 -19.22 -52.01
N ALA A 663 7.93 -19.34 -51.21
CA ALA A 663 6.76 -20.18 -51.46
C ALA A 663 5.49 -19.37 -51.75
N GLY A 664 5.34 -18.18 -51.15
CA GLY A 664 4.13 -17.37 -51.30
C GLY A 664 4.19 -16.01 -50.59
N GLY A 665 3.21 -15.14 -50.88
CA GLY A 665 3.22 -13.75 -50.42
C GLY A 665 4.15 -12.85 -51.23
N VAL A 666 4.53 -11.70 -50.69
CA VAL A 666 5.50 -10.79 -51.33
C VAL A 666 6.91 -11.39 -51.28
N ARG A 667 7.80 -10.98 -52.21
CA ARG A 667 9.18 -11.52 -52.27
C ARG A 667 10.09 -11.00 -51.16
N ARG A 668 9.85 -9.76 -50.75
CA ARG A 668 10.51 -9.05 -49.66
C ARG A 668 9.40 -8.24 -48.99
N VAL A 669 9.25 -8.40 -47.69
CA VAL A 669 8.20 -7.74 -46.92
C VAL A 669 8.65 -6.31 -46.63
N PRO A 670 7.95 -5.27 -47.09
CA PRO A 670 8.39 -3.89 -46.88
C PRO A 670 8.33 -3.54 -45.40
N ILE A 671 9.39 -2.90 -44.90
CA ILE A 671 9.40 -2.27 -43.58
C ILE A 671 8.94 -0.82 -43.77
N PRO A 672 7.85 -0.37 -43.12
CA PRO A 672 7.41 1.03 -43.16
C PRO A 672 8.53 2.01 -42.78
N GLU A 673 8.40 3.27 -43.20
CA GLU A 673 9.26 4.34 -42.69
C GLU A 673 8.90 4.64 -41.23
N GLY A 674 9.90 4.85 -40.37
CA GLY A 674 9.70 4.94 -38.92
C GLY A 674 9.83 3.59 -38.22
N ALA A 675 9.31 3.50 -37.00
CA ALA A 675 9.38 2.31 -36.16
C ALA A 675 8.23 1.33 -36.48
N SER A 676 8.53 0.03 -36.50
CA SER A 676 7.58 -1.04 -36.80
C SER A 676 8.09 -2.38 -36.30
N ASP A 677 7.18 -3.31 -36.07
CA ASP A 677 7.52 -4.68 -35.71
C ASP A 677 7.77 -5.54 -36.95
N VAL A 678 8.78 -6.40 -36.82
CA VAL A 678 9.06 -7.46 -37.79
C VAL A 678 8.98 -8.81 -37.08
N ASP A 679 8.08 -9.66 -37.58
CA ASP A 679 7.83 -10.98 -37.01
C ASP A 679 8.44 -12.09 -37.87
N LEU A 680 9.18 -12.99 -37.24
CA LEU A 680 9.52 -14.30 -37.77
C LEU A 680 8.66 -15.37 -37.07
N ALA A 681 7.72 -15.96 -37.81
CA ALA A 681 6.89 -17.06 -37.34
C ALA A 681 7.32 -18.39 -37.95
N VAL A 682 7.63 -19.38 -37.11
CA VAL A 682 7.94 -20.76 -37.52
C VAL A 682 6.94 -21.70 -36.87
N THR A 683 6.00 -22.20 -37.67
CA THR A 683 4.92 -23.07 -37.22
C THR A 683 5.20 -24.51 -37.60
N TYR A 684 5.25 -25.39 -36.61
CA TYR A 684 5.26 -26.82 -36.77
C TYR A 684 3.83 -27.36 -36.66
N VAL A 685 3.48 -28.32 -37.52
CA VAL A 685 2.16 -28.98 -37.53
C VAL A 685 2.36 -30.49 -37.42
N GLY A 686 1.64 -31.10 -36.49
CA GLY A 686 1.63 -32.55 -36.27
C GLY A 686 0.48 -33.26 -36.98
N ASP A 687 0.23 -34.51 -36.58
CA ASP A 687 -0.60 -35.46 -37.31
C ASP A 687 -2.10 -35.22 -37.20
N PHE A 688 -2.53 -34.63 -36.11
CA PHE A 688 -3.93 -34.39 -35.80
C PHE A 688 -4.29 -32.90 -35.89
N GLY A 689 -3.41 -32.09 -36.51
CA GLY A 689 -3.59 -30.66 -36.69
C GLY A 689 -3.13 -29.82 -35.50
N GLU A 690 -2.50 -30.42 -34.50
CA GLU A 690 -1.79 -29.72 -33.44
C GLU A 690 -0.67 -28.86 -34.01
N THR A 691 -0.49 -27.67 -33.44
CA THR A 691 0.51 -26.71 -33.88
C THR A 691 1.38 -26.28 -32.72
N VAL A 692 2.65 -26.03 -33.02
CA VAL A 692 3.59 -25.33 -32.13
C VAL A 692 4.22 -24.22 -32.97
N THR A 693 4.01 -22.98 -32.57
CA THR A 693 4.53 -21.81 -33.29
C THR A 693 5.56 -21.10 -32.45
N TYR A 694 6.75 -20.91 -33.02
CA TYR A 694 7.73 -19.94 -32.55
C TYR A 694 7.45 -18.60 -33.21
N ARG A 695 7.32 -17.52 -32.45
CA ARG A 695 7.21 -16.15 -32.97
C ARG A 695 8.32 -15.30 -32.37
N GLN A 696 9.17 -14.75 -33.21
CA GLN A 696 10.18 -13.77 -32.83
C GLN A 696 9.76 -12.39 -33.34
N THR A 697 9.54 -11.44 -32.43
CA THR A 697 9.18 -10.06 -32.75
C THR A 697 10.39 -9.17 -32.52
N VAL A 698 10.80 -8.45 -33.57
CA VAL A 698 11.91 -7.49 -33.55
C VAL A 698 11.34 -6.09 -33.74
N SER A 699 11.58 -5.19 -32.78
CA SER A 699 11.34 -3.75 -32.95
C SER A 699 12.39 -3.19 -33.93
N VAL A 700 11.93 -2.64 -35.06
CA VAL A 700 12.77 -2.13 -36.15
C VAL A 700 12.42 -0.70 -36.50
N GLU A 701 13.40 0.19 -36.61
CA GLU A 701 13.22 1.55 -37.11
C GLU A 701 13.96 1.73 -38.44
N ARG A 702 13.23 2.22 -39.45
CA ARG A 702 13.78 2.53 -40.76
C ARG A 702 13.82 4.05 -40.96
N ALA A 703 15.02 4.57 -41.17
CA ALA A 703 15.25 5.98 -41.48
C ALA A 703 16.41 6.16 -42.45
N ASP A 704 16.29 7.08 -43.42
CA ASP A 704 17.38 7.51 -44.32
C ASP A 704 18.14 6.41 -45.09
N GLY A 705 17.52 5.25 -45.29
CA GLY A 705 18.13 4.10 -45.99
C GLY A 705 18.83 3.09 -45.06
N ASP A 706 18.92 3.40 -43.78
CA ASP A 706 19.42 2.52 -42.72
C ASP A 706 18.28 1.83 -41.98
N VAL A 707 18.64 0.77 -41.26
CA VAL A 707 17.75 0.02 -40.38
C VAL A 707 18.39 -0.09 -38.99
N ARG A 708 17.62 0.27 -37.96
CA ARG A 708 17.92 0.00 -36.55
C ARG A 708 17.06 -1.16 -36.07
N ALA A 709 17.65 -2.12 -35.34
CA ALA A 709 16.94 -3.26 -34.78
C ALA A 709 17.33 -3.49 -33.32
N ILE A 710 16.34 -3.72 -32.46
CA ILE A 710 16.55 -4.11 -31.04
C ILE A 710 16.71 -5.63 -30.96
N TRP A 711 17.81 -6.10 -30.37
CA TRP A 711 18.18 -7.52 -30.36
C TRP A 711 18.63 -8.00 -28.98
N PRO A 712 18.30 -9.22 -28.52
CA PRO A 712 17.50 -10.25 -29.21
C PRO A 712 16.01 -9.91 -29.33
N PRO A 713 15.31 -10.51 -30.31
CA PRO A 713 13.86 -10.40 -30.43
C PRO A 713 13.16 -10.93 -29.20
N GLU A 714 11.96 -10.41 -28.94
CA GLU A 714 11.03 -11.08 -28.05
C GLU A 714 10.61 -12.42 -28.69
N THR A 715 10.70 -13.52 -27.94
CA THR A 715 10.49 -14.88 -28.47
C THR A 715 9.34 -15.59 -27.76
N ARG A 716 8.20 -15.77 -28.43
CA ARG A 716 7.03 -16.47 -27.88
C ARG A 716 6.90 -17.87 -28.49
N VAL A 717 6.46 -18.85 -27.70
CA VAL A 717 6.13 -20.20 -28.19
C VAL A 717 4.73 -20.61 -27.75
N CYS A 718 3.87 -20.89 -28.73
CA CYS A 718 2.45 -21.15 -28.48
C CYS A 718 2.00 -22.47 -29.08
N ARG A 719 1.17 -23.19 -28.33
CA ARG A 719 0.50 -24.40 -28.81
C ARG A 719 -0.88 -24.07 -29.34
N LEU A 720 -1.31 -24.81 -30.37
CA LEU A 720 -2.66 -24.73 -30.94
C LEU A 720 -3.03 -23.32 -31.45
N SER A 721 -2.03 -22.49 -31.71
CA SER A 721 -2.17 -21.13 -32.24
C SER A 721 -1.12 -20.89 -33.32
N LEU A 722 -1.54 -20.26 -34.42
CA LEU A 722 -0.69 -19.96 -35.56
C LEU A 722 0.04 -18.62 -35.44
N ASP A 723 -0.47 -17.71 -34.61
CA ASP A 723 0.04 -16.35 -34.55
C ASP A 723 0.62 -15.99 -33.19
N CYS A 724 0.42 -16.79 -32.12
CA CYS A 724 0.74 -16.36 -30.75
C CYS A 724 0.06 -15.02 -30.42
N GLY A 725 -1.10 -15.05 -29.75
CA GLY A 725 -1.75 -13.80 -29.33
C GLY A 725 -0.88 -12.97 -28.37
N SER A 726 -1.42 -11.84 -27.89
CA SER A 726 -0.78 -11.03 -26.84
C SER A 726 -0.69 -11.73 -25.49
N ASP A 727 -1.49 -12.78 -25.27
CA ASP A 727 -1.47 -13.57 -24.03
C ASP A 727 -0.26 -14.53 -24.05
N GLY A 728 0.76 -14.13 -23.30
CA GLY A 728 2.14 -14.56 -23.46
C GLY A 728 2.48 -15.96 -22.96
N GLN A 729 3.44 -16.59 -23.65
CA GLN A 729 4.43 -17.50 -23.08
C GLN A 729 5.74 -17.33 -23.87
N TRP A 730 6.71 -16.65 -23.27
CA TRP A 730 8.09 -16.53 -23.77
C TRP A 730 8.87 -17.80 -23.41
N VAL A 731 9.85 -18.20 -24.24
CA VAL A 731 10.71 -19.38 -23.97
C VAL A 731 12.07 -18.93 -23.45
N GLY A 732 12.35 -19.31 -22.20
CA GLY A 732 13.68 -19.25 -21.60
C GLY A 732 14.72 -20.10 -22.33
N PRO A 733 16.02 -19.84 -22.10
CA PRO A 733 17.12 -20.57 -22.72
C PRO A 733 17.07 -22.09 -22.50
N ASP A 734 16.35 -22.56 -21.47
CA ASP A 734 16.22 -23.98 -21.13
C ASP A 734 15.01 -24.73 -21.76
N GLY A 735 14.15 -24.07 -22.55
CA GLY A 735 13.29 -24.72 -23.55
C GLY A 735 12.20 -25.74 -23.11
N ASP A 736 12.00 -26.02 -21.82
CA ASP A 736 11.23 -27.17 -21.32
C ASP A 736 9.68 -27.13 -21.49
N TYR A 737 9.13 -26.25 -22.33
CA TYR A 737 7.69 -26.09 -22.51
C TYR A 737 7.02 -27.23 -23.32
N VAL A 738 7.74 -27.76 -24.32
CA VAL A 738 7.39 -28.93 -25.11
C VAL A 738 8.70 -29.64 -25.46
N ALA A 739 8.74 -30.98 -25.38
CA ALA A 739 9.95 -31.73 -25.71
C ALA A 739 10.46 -31.38 -27.13
N GLY A 740 11.75 -31.06 -27.22
CA GLY A 740 12.41 -30.63 -28.46
C GLY A 740 12.36 -29.12 -28.73
N VAL A 741 11.74 -28.32 -27.86
CA VAL A 741 11.74 -26.85 -28.00
C VAL A 741 13.08 -26.25 -27.57
N SER A 742 13.66 -25.43 -28.44
CA SER A 742 14.86 -24.62 -28.15
C SER A 742 14.95 -23.47 -29.14
N VAL A 743 15.51 -22.33 -28.70
CA VAL A 743 15.73 -21.16 -29.55
C VAL A 743 17.10 -20.56 -29.26
N GLU A 744 17.90 -20.38 -30.31
CA GLU A 744 19.12 -19.60 -30.27
C GLU A 744 19.06 -18.56 -31.39
N THR A 745 19.46 -17.32 -31.12
CA THR A 745 19.34 -16.25 -32.11
C THR A 745 20.50 -15.28 -32.02
N ASN A 746 21.09 -14.94 -33.17
CA ASN A 746 22.18 -13.98 -33.27
C ASN A 746 21.99 -13.05 -34.47
N ALA A 747 22.42 -11.79 -34.33
CA ALA A 747 22.38 -10.81 -35.39
C ALA A 747 23.63 -9.92 -35.40
N THR A 748 24.02 -9.53 -36.61
CA THR A 748 25.18 -8.70 -36.92
C THR A 748 24.82 -7.64 -37.96
N VAL A 749 25.51 -6.51 -37.90
CA VAL A 749 25.44 -5.46 -38.91
C VAL A 749 26.45 -5.78 -40.01
N ALA A 750 26.01 -5.74 -41.26
CA ALA A 750 26.87 -5.85 -42.43
C ALA A 750 26.88 -4.52 -43.18
N GLU A 751 28.08 -4.03 -43.51
CA GLU A 751 28.25 -2.91 -44.44
C GLU A 751 27.81 -3.27 -45.87
#